data_AF-A0A4Q2LHX2-F1
#
_entry.id   AF-A0A4Q2LHX2-F1
#
_cell.length_a   1.000
_cell.length_b   1.000
_cell.length_c   1.000
_cell.angle_alpha   90.00
_cell.angle_beta   90.00
_cell.angle_gamma   90.00
#
_symmetry.space_group_name_H-M   'P 1'
#
loop_
_entity.id
_entity.type
_entity.pdbx_description
1 polymer ?
#
loop_
_entity_poly.entity_id
_entity_poly.type
_entity_poly.pdbx_seq_one_letter_code
_entity_poly.pdbx_strand_id
1 'polypeptide(L)'
;MYVRGDYAGRRQNGVEQLINDAQIVQLVKGYIPAGAELVAVASGPFTRPAVWAADLDGDGTLDVAGVYRLEDKLYLQVLLHRSEGWSPVPAVQGPGYQVSFLTAAPITVPYQTNLVVGWQTGAIWSKLSIYEWTPEGLRDVAPDDLVYSYIEIMDLPSGKKGADGQAEIVLWKHDTGEAYRVEIVRWQGGKLVPAPDTYHAYFPKVVLYYEQLVRKNPDYAFYWYYLADAQLKSDMLEEALQSARQALSLDAPYPSKETLQQLIEEIESGLKQGRTARAIERFPASVKTTSGTNWGYIDEQGIMKIAPQFDYAFDFQPNGLAIVETGNFNGVINTAGQFVVPPRFQSISPYSEGRAIAIDNDGFHMIDEAGRTVTKRTYGYLSSLNNNRAVFSLSQGSENDRYGYVDREGNEVIAAQFLDATDFQNNRAVVKIKDREYGLITPDGTIQMRFPYASVGPLGDGLLAFQREPNGKYGYVNEHNQVVIEPAYTVALPFQEGRAIVNTAEDYHSSYGLIDKQGREIIKPIYNEIRSLGEGRLAVGKAVDTERPYLGSRFAIADLNGQLLTDFRYADVGDFKQGLASVNDHEQTFFIDTSGMPAPGYPHVIGSGTLALYNGLIQANVDQRLSYLDRFGRVVWRQNTVIPLREPYRVVEEKYKPNRDYLVYYPRVEGMRDAEAERKVNDELKKLSLVKPIPENTKLDYSYTGDFSVTFFQKDLLVLELNGYNYPFGAAHGMPTKIYTHINLTDGTMYTLQDLFKPGSNYVAELSAIVGRQIKDDPQYNYVFPDTYKGIRKDQPFFVTEQALHLYFDPYDIAPYVAGFPTFTIPFAEIMNLIAVDGAFWRSFHG
;
A
#
# COMPACT_ATOMS: atom_id res chain seq x y z
N MET A 1 -11.02 4.44 -28.35
CA MET A 1 -10.39 3.17 -27.93
C MET A 1 -9.40 2.77 -29.00
N TYR A 2 -8.19 2.36 -28.63
CA TYR A 2 -7.18 1.88 -29.57
C TYR A 2 -7.11 0.36 -29.46
N VAL A 3 -7.03 -0.34 -30.59
CA VAL A 3 -6.72 -1.78 -30.61
C VAL A 3 -5.27 -1.93 -30.12
N ARG A 4 -5.07 -2.44 -28.90
CA ARG A 4 -3.76 -2.86 -28.39
C ARG A 4 -3.69 -4.38 -28.44
N GLY A 5 -2.82 -4.91 -29.28
CA GLY A 5 -2.28 -6.24 -29.08
C GLY A 5 -1.05 -6.11 -28.18
N ASP A 6 -1.22 -6.26 -26.86
CA ASP A 6 -0.10 -6.21 -25.91
C ASP A 6 0.70 -7.53 -25.87
N TYR A 7 0.42 -8.48 -26.78
CA TYR A 7 1.38 -9.52 -27.17
C TYR A 7 2.46 -8.92 -28.09
N ALA A 8 3.16 -7.89 -27.64
CA ALA A 8 4.53 -7.70 -28.10
C ALA A 8 5.27 -8.95 -27.63
N GLY A 9 5.73 -9.78 -28.57
CA GLY A 9 6.30 -11.09 -28.30
C GLY A 9 7.10 -11.10 -27.00
N ARG A 10 6.64 -11.89 -26.02
CA ARG A 10 7.52 -12.30 -24.93
C ARG A 10 8.75 -12.84 -25.64
N ARG A 11 9.88 -12.15 -25.41
CA ARG A 11 11.24 -12.64 -25.60
C ARG A 11 11.36 -13.95 -24.85
N GLN A 12 10.84 -15.03 -25.41
CA GLN A 12 11.01 -16.36 -24.85
C GLN A 12 12.42 -16.80 -25.24
N ASN A 13 13.21 -17.10 -24.21
CA ASN A 13 14.41 -17.90 -24.29
C ASN A 13 15.59 -17.32 -25.08
N GLY A 14 16.19 -16.22 -24.59
CA GLY A 14 17.65 -16.04 -24.57
C GLY A 14 18.45 -16.15 -25.88
N VAL A 15 17.82 -16.22 -27.06
CA VAL A 15 18.44 -16.25 -28.39
C VAL A 15 17.46 -15.60 -29.37
N GLU A 16 17.65 -14.32 -29.70
CA GLU A 16 16.89 -13.67 -30.77
C GLU A 16 17.85 -13.11 -31.84
N GLN A 17 17.77 -13.66 -33.04
CA GLN A 17 17.87 -12.85 -34.25
C GLN A 17 16.50 -12.21 -34.46
N LEU A 18 16.40 -10.91 -34.20
CA LEU A 18 15.20 -10.11 -34.51
C LEU A 18 14.96 -10.12 -36.02
N ILE A 19 13.93 -10.82 -36.49
CA ILE A 19 13.37 -10.58 -37.82
C ILE A 19 12.43 -9.37 -37.67
N ASN A 20 12.79 -8.23 -38.27
CA ASN A 20 11.94 -7.05 -38.24
C ASN A 20 10.83 -7.12 -39.30
N ASP A 21 9.74 -6.35 -39.13
CA ASP A 21 8.59 -6.33 -40.05
C ASP A 21 8.98 -6.17 -41.53
N ALA A 22 10.03 -5.39 -41.83
CA ALA A 22 10.47 -5.20 -43.22
C ALA A 22 11.03 -6.50 -43.84
N GLN A 23 11.75 -7.31 -43.06
CA GLN A 23 12.24 -8.62 -43.49
C GLN A 23 11.08 -9.61 -43.65
N ILE A 24 10.12 -9.61 -42.72
CA ILE A 24 8.91 -10.45 -42.81
C ILE A 24 8.10 -10.09 -44.06
N VAL A 25 7.91 -8.79 -44.32
CA VAL A 25 7.20 -8.31 -45.52
C VAL A 25 7.90 -8.75 -46.81
N GLN A 26 9.22 -8.62 -46.89
CA GLN A 26 9.97 -9.05 -48.07
C GLN A 26 9.85 -10.56 -48.28
N LEU A 27 9.94 -11.34 -47.20
CA LEU A 27 9.77 -12.77 -47.24
C LEU A 27 8.37 -13.14 -47.75
N VAL A 28 7.30 -12.67 -47.11
CA VAL A 28 5.92 -12.99 -47.51
C VAL A 28 5.66 -12.60 -48.96
N LYS A 29 6.14 -11.43 -49.41
CA LYS A 29 5.99 -10.99 -50.81
C LYS A 29 6.60 -11.95 -51.82
N GLY A 30 7.63 -12.71 -51.44
CA GLY A 30 8.24 -13.74 -52.30
C GLY A 30 7.38 -14.99 -52.49
N TYR A 31 6.38 -15.21 -51.64
CA TYR A 31 5.55 -16.42 -51.61
C TYR A 31 4.05 -16.19 -51.87
N ILE A 32 3.63 -14.94 -52.10
CA ILE A 32 2.25 -14.64 -52.51
C ILE A 32 2.11 -14.64 -54.05
N PRO A 33 0.91 -14.91 -54.59
CA PRO A 33 0.68 -14.93 -56.04
C PRO A 33 1.00 -13.60 -56.74
N ALA A 34 1.36 -13.67 -58.02
CA ALA A 34 1.55 -12.47 -58.83
C ALA A 34 0.24 -11.65 -58.90
N GLY A 35 0.33 -10.34 -58.69
CA GLY A 35 -0.83 -9.45 -58.62
C GLY A 35 -1.49 -9.38 -57.23
N ALA A 36 -1.01 -10.15 -56.25
CA ALA A 36 -1.45 -10.01 -54.87
C ALA A 36 -0.76 -8.84 -54.16
N GLU A 37 -1.49 -8.18 -53.25
CA GLU A 37 -0.98 -7.08 -52.43
C GLU A 37 -1.08 -7.43 -50.94
N LEU A 38 0.00 -7.21 -50.20
CA LEU A 38 0.00 -7.39 -48.76
C LEU A 38 -0.89 -6.32 -48.09
N VAL A 39 -1.78 -6.75 -47.19
CA VAL A 39 -2.75 -5.87 -46.53
C VAL A 39 -2.08 -5.16 -45.35
N ALA A 40 -2.62 -4.01 -44.95
CA ALA A 40 -2.23 -3.30 -43.73
C ALA A 40 -3.36 -3.36 -42.69
N VAL A 41 -2.98 -3.37 -41.41
CA VAL A 41 -3.87 -3.30 -40.25
C VAL A 41 -3.69 -1.94 -39.58
N ALA A 42 -4.80 -1.29 -39.23
CA ALA A 42 -4.77 -0.07 -38.44
C ALA A 42 -4.44 -0.38 -36.97
N SER A 43 -3.46 0.33 -36.41
CA SER A 43 -3.01 0.24 -35.02
C SER A 43 -2.93 1.66 -34.44
N GLY A 44 -4.08 2.19 -34.03
CA GLY A 44 -4.22 3.58 -33.62
C GLY A 44 -3.94 4.57 -34.77
N PRO A 45 -3.08 5.60 -34.60
CA PRO A 45 -2.76 6.54 -35.67
C PRO A 45 -1.80 5.96 -36.72
N PHE A 46 -1.32 4.73 -36.53
CA PHE A 46 -0.36 4.08 -37.42
C PHE A 46 -1.01 2.92 -38.18
N THR A 47 -0.52 2.65 -39.38
CA THR A 47 -0.83 1.43 -40.13
C THR A 47 0.41 0.56 -40.18
N ARG A 48 0.27 -0.73 -39.91
CA ARG A 48 1.35 -1.72 -40.06
C ARG A 48 0.97 -2.79 -41.08
N PRO A 49 1.94 -3.43 -41.75
CA PRO A 49 1.64 -4.59 -42.59
C PRO A 49 0.95 -5.70 -41.76
N ALA A 50 0.00 -6.39 -42.38
CA ALA A 50 -0.72 -7.53 -41.80
C ALA A 50 0.17 -8.77 -41.84
N VAL A 51 1.30 -8.73 -41.14
CA VAL A 51 2.23 -9.83 -40.96
C VAL A 51 2.47 -10.10 -39.48
N TRP A 52 2.89 -11.32 -39.18
CA TRP A 52 3.30 -11.72 -37.84
C TRP A 52 4.33 -12.85 -37.90
N ALA A 53 5.20 -12.95 -36.89
CA ALA A 53 6.10 -14.09 -36.71
C ALA A 53 5.86 -14.73 -35.34
N ALA A 54 5.72 -16.04 -35.31
CA ALA A 54 5.50 -16.84 -34.10
C ALA A 54 5.81 -18.31 -34.38
N ASP A 55 6.14 -19.07 -33.34
CA ASP A 55 6.21 -20.54 -33.40
C ASP A 55 4.78 -21.10 -33.47
N LEU A 56 4.31 -21.41 -34.68
CA LEU A 56 2.92 -21.83 -34.94
C LEU A 56 2.76 -23.34 -34.88
N ASP A 57 3.78 -24.11 -35.25
CA ASP A 57 3.75 -25.57 -35.22
C ASP A 57 4.33 -26.19 -33.93
N GLY A 58 4.93 -25.38 -33.05
CA GLY A 58 5.41 -25.76 -31.74
C GLY A 58 6.79 -26.43 -31.75
N ASP A 59 7.57 -26.25 -32.82
CA ASP A 59 8.90 -26.85 -32.97
C ASP A 59 10.03 -26.03 -32.32
N GLY A 60 9.72 -24.85 -31.78
CA GLY A 60 10.66 -23.92 -31.17
C GLY A 60 11.27 -22.90 -32.14
N THR A 61 10.85 -22.90 -33.40
CA THR A 61 11.34 -22.00 -34.47
C THR A 61 10.24 -21.02 -34.88
N LEU A 62 10.62 -19.78 -35.24
CA LEU A 62 9.63 -18.80 -35.69
C LEU A 62 9.16 -19.06 -37.12
N ASP A 63 7.85 -19.22 -37.28
CA ASP A 63 7.14 -19.20 -38.56
C ASP A 63 6.67 -17.80 -38.90
N VAL A 64 6.21 -17.61 -40.15
CA VAL A 64 5.74 -16.32 -40.65
C VAL A 64 4.34 -16.41 -41.23
N ALA A 65 3.47 -15.51 -40.80
CA ALA A 65 2.13 -15.32 -41.34
C ALA A 65 2.00 -13.96 -42.02
N GLY A 66 1.21 -13.89 -43.09
CA GLY A 66 0.85 -12.63 -43.74
C GLY A 66 -0.49 -12.69 -44.46
N VAL A 67 -1.25 -11.60 -44.42
CA VAL A 67 -2.52 -11.50 -45.14
C VAL A 67 -2.33 -10.67 -46.40
N TYR A 68 -2.73 -11.24 -47.54
CA TYR A 68 -2.71 -10.57 -48.84
C TYR A 68 -4.11 -10.47 -49.46
N ARG A 69 -4.26 -9.56 -50.40
CA ARG A 69 -5.45 -9.37 -51.24
C ARG A 69 -5.15 -9.80 -52.66
N LEU A 70 -6.03 -10.61 -53.24
CA LEU A 70 -6.01 -11.00 -54.66
C LEU A 70 -7.44 -11.03 -55.18
N GLU A 71 -7.72 -10.32 -56.27
CA GLU A 71 -9.06 -10.25 -56.89
C GLU A 71 -10.18 -9.92 -55.87
N ASP A 72 -9.95 -8.89 -55.06
CA ASP A 72 -10.85 -8.41 -53.98
C ASP A 72 -11.13 -9.40 -52.83
N LYS A 73 -10.43 -10.54 -52.80
CA LYS A 73 -10.51 -11.53 -51.71
C LYS A 73 -9.27 -11.47 -50.84
N LEU A 74 -9.45 -11.74 -49.55
CA LEU A 74 -8.37 -11.82 -48.58
C LEU A 74 -7.91 -13.26 -48.39
N TYR A 75 -6.60 -13.43 -48.26
CA TYR A 75 -5.97 -14.72 -48.07
C TYR A 75 -4.90 -14.62 -46.98
N LEU A 76 -4.96 -15.53 -46.01
CA LEU A 76 -3.93 -15.75 -45.02
C LEU A 76 -2.90 -16.74 -45.57
N GLN A 77 -1.66 -16.30 -45.74
CA GLN A 77 -0.51 -17.13 -46.06
C GLN A 77 0.30 -17.42 -44.80
N VAL A 78 0.68 -18.68 -44.59
CA VAL A 78 1.68 -19.06 -43.59
C VAL A 78 2.87 -19.73 -44.28
N LEU A 79 4.07 -19.43 -43.78
CA LEU A 79 5.35 -19.96 -44.23
C LEU A 79 6.01 -20.62 -43.02
N LEU A 80 6.22 -21.93 -43.09
CA LEU A 80 6.94 -22.67 -42.06
C LEU A 80 8.44 -22.59 -42.27
N HIS A 81 9.21 -22.44 -41.20
CA HIS A 81 10.66 -22.46 -41.29
C HIS A 81 11.20 -23.88 -41.08
N ARG A 82 11.68 -24.51 -42.17
CA ARG A 82 12.21 -25.88 -42.15
C ARG A 82 13.71 -25.89 -42.42
N SER A 83 14.36 -27.04 -42.20
CA SER A 83 15.79 -27.23 -42.48
C SER A 83 16.22 -26.90 -43.92
N GLU A 84 15.29 -27.00 -44.88
CA GLU A 84 15.50 -26.69 -46.30
C GLU A 84 15.12 -25.24 -46.67
N GLY A 85 14.67 -24.43 -45.70
CA GLY A 85 14.20 -23.06 -45.87
C GLY A 85 12.69 -22.89 -45.65
N TRP A 86 12.15 -21.77 -46.13
CA TRP A 86 10.75 -21.40 -45.96
C TRP A 86 9.82 -22.20 -46.88
N SER A 87 8.82 -22.84 -46.30
CA SER A 87 7.85 -23.67 -47.03
C SER A 87 6.43 -23.09 -46.88
N PRO A 88 5.74 -22.71 -47.97
CA PRO A 88 4.37 -22.22 -47.88
C PRO A 88 3.38 -23.35 -47.61
N VAL A 89 2.41 -23.10 -46.73
CA VAL A 89 1.20 -23.92 -46.60
C VAL A 89 0.07 -23.37 -47.48
N PRO A 90 -0.96 -24.19 -47.81
CA PRO A 90 -2.13 -23.73 -48.53
C PRO A 90 -2.76 -22.49 -47.86
N ALA A 91 -2.94 -21.42 -48.64
CA ALA A 91 -3.51 -20.18 -48.13
C ALA A 91 -4.99 -20.37 -47.74
N VAL A 92 -5.38 -19.77 -46.62
CA VAL A 92 -6.77 -19.79 -46.15
C VAL A 92 -7.48 -18.53 -46.64
N GLN A 93 -8.60 -18.67 -47.36
CA GLN A 93 -9.40 -17.53 -47.76
C GLN A 93 -10.16 -16.96 -46.55
N GLY A 94 -9.92 -15.70 -46.23
CA GLY A 94 -10.58 -14.99 -45.14
C GLY A 94 -11.92 -14.36 -45.55
N PRO A 95 -12.88 -14.23 -44.62
CA PRO A 95 -14.08 -13.44 -44.83
C PRO A 95 -13.78 -11.93 -44.79
N GLY A 96 -14.70 -11.10 -45.27
CA GLY A 96 -14.60 -9.63 -45.16
C GLY A 96 -13.75 -8.96 -46.25
N TYR A 97 -13.53 -7.65 -46.08
CA TYR A 97 -12.88 -6.79 -47.08
C TYR A 97 -11.55 -6.16 -46.59
N GLN A 98 -11.32 -6.16 -45.27
CA GLN A 98 -10.09 -5.70 -44.61
C GLN A 98 -9.70 -6.59 -43.42
N VAL A 99 -8.48 -6.40 -42.93
CA VAL A 99 -8.00 -7.03 -41.69
C VAL A 99 -7.96 -5.96 -40.60
N SER A 100 -8.76 -6.13 -39.55
CA SER A 100 -8.82 -5.22 -38.40
C SER A 100 -7.82 -5.60 -37.31
N PHE A 101 -7.34 -6.85 -37.30
CA PHE A 101 -6.45 -7.38 -36.27
C PHE A 101 -5.66 -8.58 -36.80
N LEU A 102 -4.39 -8.71 -36.42
CA LEU A 102 -3.57 -9.89 -36.64
C LEU A 102 -2.54 -10.01 -35.53
N THR A 103 -2.56 -11.10 -34.77
CA THR A 103 -1.54 -11.39 -33.74
C THR A 103 -1.35 -12.89 -33.61
N ALA A 104 -0.39 -13.29 -32.79
CA ALA A 104 -0.28 -14.67 -32.32
C ALA A 104 -0.31 -14.68 -30.79
N ALA A 105 -1.05 -15.61 -30.18
CA ALA A 105 -1.23 -15.70 -28.73
C ALA A 105 -1.62 -17.13 -28.31
N PRO A 106 -1.29 -17.57 -27.07
CA PRO A 106 -1.64 -18.89 -26.58
C PRO A 106 -3.09 -18.97 -26.11
N ILE A 107 -4.02 -19.14 -27.05
CA ILE A 107 -5.46 -19.14 -26.78
C ILE A 107 -5.93 -20.53 -26.32
N THR A 108 -5.61 -21.59 -27.08
CA THR A 108 -6.22 -22.91 -26.87
C THR A 108 -5.53 -23.73 -25.79
N VAL A 109 -4.21 -23.57 -25.65
CA VAL A 109 -3.38 -24.27 -24.68
C VAL A 109 -2.31 -23.30 -24.15
N PRO A 110 -1.98 -23.32 -22.84
CA PRO A 110 -0.89 -22.51 -22.31
C PRO A 110 0.40 -22.70 -23.10
N TYR A 111 1.08 -21.60 -23.42
CA TYR A 111 2.36 -21.56 -24.14
C TYR A 111 2.35 -22.08 -25.59
N GLN A 112 1.25 -22.62 -26.12
CA GLN A 112 1.14 -23.03 -27.52
C GLN A 112 0.47 -21.92 -28.34
N THR A 113 1.13 -21.42 -29.37
CA THR A 113 0.65 -20.24 -30.08
C THR A 113 -0.47 -20.56 -31.08
N ASN A 114 -1.53 -19.77 -31.06
CA ASN A 114 -2.53 -19.71 -32.12
C ASN A 114 -2.38 -18.40 -32.91
N LEU A 115 -2.65 -18.45 -34.21
CA LEU A 115 -2.74 -17.24 -35.02
C LEU A 115 -4.16 -16.68 -34.94
N VAL A 116 -4.30 -15.41 -34.55
CA VAL A 116 -5.59 -14.77 -34.35
C VAL A 116 -5.79 -13.67 -35.38
N VAL A 117 -6.88 -13.75 -36.14
CA VAL A 117 -7.16 -12.84 -37.25
C VAL A 117 -8.53 -12.20 -37.10
N GLY A 118 -8.56 -10.88 -37.23
CA GLY A 118 -9.75 -10.04 -37.30
C GLY A 118 -10.12 -9.73 -38.74
N TRP A 119 -11.20 -10.30 -39.21
CA TRP A 119 -11.73 -10.08 -40.55
C TRP A 119 -12.79 -8.99 -40.51
N GLN A 120 -12.51 -7.81 -41.06
CA GLN A 120 -13.47 -6.72 -41.05
C GLN A 120 -14.60 -6.98 -42.05
N THR A 121 -15.81 -7.19 -41.53
CA THR A 121 -17.02 -7.56 -42.29
C THR A 121 -18.02 -6.42 -42.38
N GLY A 122 -17.84 -5.34 -41.61
CA GLY A 122 -18.62 -4.12 -41.71
C GLY A 122 -17.88 -2.90 -41.15
N ALA A 123 -18.56 -1.74 -41.13
CA ALA A 123 -17.95 -0.49 -40.68
C ALA A 123 -17.42 -0.55 -39.24
N ILE A 124 -18.11 -1.28 -38.36
CA ILE A 124 -17.81 -1.40 -36.93
C ILE A 124 -17.56 -2.86 -36.51
N TRP A 125 -17.80 -3.83 -37.40
CA TRP A 125 -17.83 -5.25 -37.05
C TRP A 125 -16.71 -6.03 -37.74
N SER A 126 -16.08 -6.91 -36.97
CA SER A 126 -15.10 -7.87 -37.45
C SER A 126 -15.45 -9.28 -36.96
N LYS A 127 -15.31 -10.28 -37.84
CA LYS A 127 -15.33 -11.71 -37.46
C LYS A 127 -13.97 -12.11 -36.92
N LEU A 128 -13.94 -12.83 -35.81
CA LEU A 128 -12.71 -13.37 -35.24
C LEU A 128 -12.46 -14.80 -35.76
N SER A 129 -11.24 -15.06 -36.22
CA SER A 129 -10.72 -16.41 -36.49
C SER A 129 -9.57 -16.71 -35.55
N ILE A 130 -9.50 -17.94 -35.04
CA ILE A 130 -8.42 -18.44 -34.20
C ILE A 130 -7.90 -19.70 -34.88
N TYR A 131 -6.75 -19.60 -35.54
CA TYR A 131 -6.16 -20.71 -36.27
C TYR A 131 -5.23 -21.51 -35.36
N GLU A 132 -5.57 -22.78 -35.22
CA GLU A 132 -4.74 -23.80 -34.59
C GLU A 132 -4.00 -24.60 -35.66
N TRP A 133 -2.73 -24.88 -35.41
CA TRP A 133 -1.94 -25.73 -36.30
C TRP A 133 -2.31 -27.20 -36.11
N THR A 134 -2.56 -27.90 -37.22
CA THR A 134 -2.84 -29.34 -37.27
C THR A 134 -1.97 -30.01 -38.35
N PRO A 135 -1.78 -31.34 -38.31
CA PRO A 135 -1.07 -32.07 -39.38
C PRO A 135 -1.66 -31.83 -40.78
N GLU A 136 -2.95 -31.51 -40.86
CA GLU A 136 -3.68 -31.20 -42.10
C GLU A 136 -3.59 -29.72 -42.52
N GLY A 137 -2.95 -28.87 -41.72
CA GLY A 137 -2.80 -27.42 -41.94
C GLY A 137 -3.49 -26.58 -40.87
N LEU A 138 -3.81 -25.32 -41.20
CA LEU A 138 -4.49 -24.40 -40.29
C LEU A 138 -5.98 -24.75 -40.16
N ARG A 139 -6.45 -24.88 -38.92
CA ARG A 139 -7.86 -25.07 -38.58
C ARG A 139 -8.38 -23.88 -37.79
N ASP A 140 -9.42 -23.20 -38.31
CA ASP A 140 -10.13 -22.18 -37.53
C ASP A 140 -10.98 -22.87 -36.46
N VAL A 141 -10.70 -22.56 -35.20
CA VAL A 141 -11.41 -23.10 -34.03
C VAL A 141 -12.36 -22.08 -33.40
N ALA A 142 -12.40 -20.84 -33.93
CA ALA A 142 -13.34 -19.83 -33.46
C ALA A 142 -14.78 -20.16 -33.91
N PRO A 143 -15.80 -19.84 -33.09
CA PRO A 143 -17.20 -19.89 -33.52
C PRO A 143 -17.47 -18.96 -34.71
N ASP A 144 -18.29 -19.42 -35.66
CA ASP A 144 -18.56 -18.68 -36.91
C ASP A 144 -19.24 -17.33 -36.71
N ASP A 145 -20.00 -17.17 -35.63
CA ASP A 145 -20.76 -16.00 -35.24
C ASP A 145 -20.01 -15.06 -34.28
N LEU A 146 -18.74 -15.36 -33.97
CA LEU A 146 -17.95 -14.56 -33.05
C LEU A 146 -17.50 -13.25 -33.69
N VAL A 147 -18.20 -12.17 -33.34
CA VAL A 147 -17.93 -10.81 -33.83
C VAL A 147 -17.54 -9.84 -32.72
N TYR A 148 -16.79 -8.81 -33.09
CA TYR A 148 -16.38 -7.72 -32.20
C TYR A 148 -16.23 -6.40 -32.94
N SER A 149 -16.12 -5.32 -32.16
CA SER A 149 -15.78 -3.97 -32.64
C SER A 149 -14.38 -3.56 -32.23
N TYR A 150 -14.00 -3.84 -30.99
CA TYR A 150 -12.60 -3.83 -30.54
C TYR A 150 -12.28 -5.14 -29.83
N ILE A 151 -11.01 -5.55 -29.93
CA ILE A 151 -10.49 -6.76 -29.33
C ILE A 151 -9.20 -6.45 -28.59
N GLU A 152 -9.04 -7.08 -27.43
CA GLU A 152 -7.77 -7.17 -26.72
C GLU A 152 -7.53 -8.63 -26.37
N ILE A 153 -6.27 -9.06 -26.43
CA ILE A 153 -5.86 -10.42 -26.08
C ILE A 153 -4.75 -10.31 -25.06
N MET A 154 -4.97 -10.90 -23.89
CA MET A 154 -4.05 -10.83 -22.76
C MET A 154 -4.28 -12.00 -21.81
N ASP A 155 -3.21 -12.44 -21.17
CA ASP A 155 -3.21 -13.43 -20.09
C ASP A 155 -3.68 -12.75 -18.80
N LEU A 156 -4.96 -12.89 -18.48
CA LEU A 156 -5.60 -12.24 -17.34
C LEU A 156 -5.45 -13.12 -16.10
N PRO A 157 -5.08 -12.54 -14.93
CA PRO A 157 -5.05 -13.31 -13.70
C PRO A 157 -6.46 -13.82 -13.35
N SER A 158 -6.53 -15.08 -12.95
CA SER A 158 -7.77 -15.80 -12.60
C SER A 158 -7.86 -16.01 -11.09
N GLY A 159 -8.53 -15.10 -10.41
CA GLY A 159 -8.62 -15.08 -8.94
C GLY A 159 -7.25 -14.97 -8.26
N LYS A 160 -6.97 -15.83 -7.27
CA LYS A 160 -5.68 -15.82 -6.53
C LYS A 160 -4.51 -16.39 -7.32
N LYS A 161 -4.77 -17.04 -8.46
CA LYS A 161 -3.72 -17.51 -9.35
C LYS A 161 -3.43 -16.36 -10.31
N GLY A 162 -2.18 -15.91 -10.35
CA GLY A 162 -1.75 -14.95 -11.35
C GLY A 162 -1.96 -15.48 -12.78
N ALA A 163 -1.49 -14.71 -13.76
CA ALA A 163 -1.42 -15.12 -15.17
C ALA A 163 -0.91 -16.58 -15.32
N ASP A 164 -1.65 -17.41 -16.06
CA ASP A 164 -1.43 -18.87 -16.14
C ASP A 164 -0.76 -19.31 -17.45
N GLY A 165 -0.47 -18.36 -18.33
CA GLY A 165 0.16 -18.59 -19.63
C GLY A 165 -0.83 -18.89 -20.76
N GLN A 166 -2.14 -18.96 -20.47
CA GLN A 166 -3.21 -18.99 -21.46
C GLN A 166 -3.83 -17.60 -21.58
N ALA A 167 -4.08 -17.14 -22.80
CA ALA A 167 -4.62 -15.81 -23.04
C ALA A 167 -6.16 -15.82 -23.10
N GLU A 168 -6.77 -14.86 -22.39
CA GLU A 168 -8.16 -14.46 -22.56
C GLU A 168 -8.34 -13.52 -23.75
N ILE A 169 -9.56 -13.50 -24.27
CA ILE A 169 -10.00 -12.60 -25.31
C ILE A 169 -11.05 -11.65 -24.72
N VAL A 170 -10.76 -10.36 -24.75
CA VAL A 170 -11.70 -9.31 -24.39
C VAL A 170 -12.35 -8.78 -25.66
N LEU A 171 -13.67 -8.90 -25.74
CA LEU A 171 -14.49 -8.49 -26.87
C LEU A 171 -15.31 -7.26 -26.48
N TRP A 172 -15.06 -6.13 -27.14
CA TRP A 172 -15.90 -4.94 -27.07
C TRP A 172 -16.84 -4.95 -28.27
N LYS A 173 -18.12 -5.24 -28.02
CA LYS A 173 -19.16 -5.30 -29.04
C LYS A 173 -19.96 -4.01 -28.99
N HIS A 174 -19.91 -3.23 -30.07
CA HIS A 174 -20.67 -1.97 -30.17
C HIS A 174 -22.17 -2.22 -29.97
N ASP A 175 -22.84 -1.34 -29.24
CA ASP A 175 -24.28 -1.46 -29.00
C ASP A 175 -25.01 -0.20 -29.46
N THR A 176 -24.70 0.95 -28.86
CA THR A 176 -25.33 2.23 -29.21
C THR A 176 -24.45 3.41 -28.83
N GLY A 177 -24.43 4.49 -29.62
CA GLY A 177 -23.57 5.65 -29.35
C GLY A 177 -22.10 5.24 -29.17
N GLU A 178 -21.49 5.64 -28.06
CA GLU A 178 -20.16 5.19 -27.62
C GLU A 178 -20.24 4.03 -26.60
N ALA A 179 -21.35 3.31 -26.52
CA ALA A 179 -21.52 2.19 -25.62
C ALA A 179 -21.18 0.85 -26.30
N TYR A 180 -20.49 0.01 -25.56
CA TYR A 180 -20.01 -1.31 -25.93
C TYR A 180 -20.32 -2.34 -24.84
N ARG A 181 -20.92 -3.46 -25.22
CA ARG A 181 -20.95 -4.63 -24.35
C ARG A 181 -19.57 -5.26 -24.31
N VAL A 182 -18.99 -5.35 -23.12
CA VAL A 182 -17.68 -5.97 -22.90
C VAL A 182 -17.85 -7.38 -22.34
N GLU A 183 -17.26 -8.35 -23.04
CA GLU A 183 -17.25 -9.76 -22.67
C GLU A 183 -15.81 -10.27 -22.63
N ILE A 184 -15.47 -11.07 -21.62
CA ILE A 184 -14.18 -11.75 -21.54
C ILE A 184 -14.43 -13.24 -21.68
N VAL A 185 -13.75 -13.87 -22.63
CA VAL A 185 -13.86 -15.30 -22.91
C VAL A 185 -12.49 -15.97 -22.88
N ARG A 186 -12.47 -17.23 -22.47
CA ARG A 186 -11.30 -18.09 -22.50
C ARG A 186 -11.60 -19.41 -23.21
N TRP A 187 -10.56 -20.07 -23.69
CA TRP A 187 -10.70 -21.41 -24.24
C TRP A 187 -10.70 -22.46 -23.14
N GLN A 188 -11.80 -23.22 -23.00
CA GLN A 188 -11.90 -24.29 -22.04
C GLN A 188 -12.77 -25.43 -22.57
N GLY A 189 -12.26 -26.66 -22.49
CA GLY A 189 -13.02 -27.84 -22.93
C GLY A 189 -13.34 -27.84 -24.43
N GLY A 190 -12.46 -27.28 -25.26
CA GLY A 190 -12.59 -27.28 -26.72
C GLY A 190 -13.54 -26.21 -27.28
N LYS A 191 -13.89 -25.19 -26.50
CA LYS A 191 -14.71 -24.05 -26.93
C LYS A 191 -14.37 -22.80 -26.14
N LEU A 192 -14.80 -21.64 -26.63
CA LEU A 192 -14.77 -20.39 -25.87
C LEU A 192 -15.91 -20.38 -24.83
N VAL A 193 -15.57 -20.02 -23.60
CA VAL A 193 -16.50 -19.85 -22.48
C VAL A 193 -16.27 -18.50 -21.78
N PRO A 194 -17.28 -17.90 -21.14
CA PRO A 194 -17.08 -16.69 -20.32
C PRO A 194 -16.05 -16.90 -19.20
N ALA A 195 -15.25 -15.88 -18.90
CA ALA A 195 -14.20 -15.88 -17.88
C ALA A 195 -14.46 -14.87 -16.74
N PRO A 196 -15.55 -15.02 -15.96
CA PRO A 196 -15.94 -14.03 -14.94
C PRO A 196 -14.92 -13.87 -13.80
N ASP A 197 -14.11 -14.89 -13.54
CA ASP A 197 -13.02 -14.89 -12.57
C ASP A 197 -11.89 -13.90 -12.92
N THR A 198 -11.85 -13.39 -14.15
CA THR A 198 -10.88 -12.37 -14.61
C THR A 198 -11.43 -10.95 -14.50
N TYR A 199 -12.71 -10.78 -14.16
CA TYR A 199 -13.32 -9.46 -14.24
C TYR A 199 -12.67 -8.44 -13.31
N HIS A 200 -12.27 -8.85 -12.11
CA HIS A 200 -11.54 -8.01 -11.16
C HIS A 200 -10.26 -7.37 -11.76
N ALA A 201 -9.61 -8.05 -12.71
CA ALA A 201 -8.38 -7.59 -13.33
C ALA A 201 -8.63 -6.60 -14.48
N TYR A 202 -9.75 -6.74 -15.19
CA TYR A 202 -10.00 -5.98 -16.42
C TYR A 202 -11.12 -4.94 -16.30
N PHE A 203 -12.22 -5.25 -15.60
CA PHE A 203 -13.36 -4.36 -15.50
C PHE A 203 -13.10 -3.01 -14.82
N PRO A 204 -12.09 -2.81 -13.93
CA PRO A 204 -11.73 -1.46 -13.50
C PRO A 204 -11.44 -0.50 -14.66
N LYS A 205 -10.82 -1.00 -15.76
CA LYS A 205 -10.61 -0.24 -17.00
C LYS A 205 -11.92 0.12 -17.70
N VAL A 206 -12.88 -0.82 -17.74
CA VAL A 206 -14.21 -0.63 -18.35
C VAL A 206 -15.05 0.36 -17.55
N VAL A 207 -15.00 0.28 -16.22
CA VAL A 207 -15.70 1.20 -15.32
C VAL A 207 -15.29 2.64 -15.62
N LEU A 208 -13.99 2.93 -15.70
CA LEU A 208 -13.49 4.28 -16.01
C LEU A 208 -13.97 4.82 -17.34
N TYR A 209 -13.99 3.95 -18.35
CA TYR A 209 -14.46 4.32 -19.67
C TYR A 209 -15.89 4.86 -19.58
N TYR A 210 -16.76 4.14 -18.86
CA TYR A 210 -18.14 4.56 -18.66
C TYR A 210 -18.30 5.73 -17.68
N GLU A 211 -17.47 5.83 -16.64
CA GLU A 211 -17.47 6.99 -15.75
C GLU A 211 -17.16 8.29 -16.51
N GLN A 212 -16.21 8.25 -17.45
CA GLN A 212 -15.92 9.39 -18.33
C GLN A 212 -17.10 9.72 -19.25
N LEU A 213 -17.81 8.70 -19.75
CA LEU A 213 -18.97 8.89 -20.62
C LEU A 213 -20.15 9.49 -19.86
N VAL A 214 -20.53 8.96 -18.70
CA VAL A 214 -21.63 9.51 -17.90
C VAL A 214 -21.32 10.91 -17.38
N ARG A 215 -20.05 11.22 -17.12
CA ARG A 215 -19.65 12.59 -16.73
C ARG A 215 -19.85 13.59 -17.87
N LYS A 216 -19.53 13.20 -19.10
CA LYS A 216 -19.72 14.03 -20.29
C LYS A 216 -21.18 14.08 -20.73
N ASN A 217 -21.93 13.01 -20.48
CA ASN A 217 -23.27 12.76 -21.01
C ASN A 217 -24.19 12.22 -19.90
N PRO A 218 -24.45 12.98 -18.83
CA PRO A 218 -25.15 12.49 -17.63
C PRO A 218 -26.62 12.16 -17.87
N ASP A 219 -27.22 12.67 -18.94
CA ASP A 219 -28.65 12.48 -19.24
C ASP A 219 -28.94 11.22 -20.07
N TYR A 220 -27.91 10.42 -20.42
CA TYR A 220 -28.04 9.23 -21.25
C TYR A 220 -28.08 7.96 -20.40
N ALA A 221 -29.28 7.39 -20.24
CA ALA A 221 -29.52 6.21 -19.41
C ALA A 221 -28.62 5.00 -19.76
N PHE A 222 -28.35 4.77 -21.04
CA PHE A 222 -27.54 3.63 -21.46
C PHE A 222 -26.07 3.73 -21.00
N TYR A 223 -25.48 4.92 -20.87
CA TYR A 223 -24.13 5.03 -20.31
C TYR A 223 -24.10 4.68 -18.82
N TRP A 224 -25.14 5.07 -18.07
CA TRP A 224 -25.29 4.68 -16.66
C TRP A 224 -25.54 3.18 -16.49
N TYR A 225 -26.30 2.58 -17.39
CA TYR A 225 -26.52 1.13 -17.42
C TYR A 225 -25.22 0.36 -17.63
N TYR A 226 -24.44 0.73 -18.64
CA TYR A 226 -23.17 0.07 -18.89
C TYR A 226 -22.12 0.37 -17.81
N LEU A 227 -22.18 1.55 -17.18
CA LEU A 227 -21.40 1.82 -15.97
C LEU A 227 -21.78 0.85 -14.85
N ALA A 228 -23.07 0.66 -14.59
CA ALA A 228 -23.55 -0.24 -13.56
C ALA A 228 -23.16 -1.71 -13.82
N ASP A 229 -23.30 -2.19 -15.06
CA ASP A 229 -22.85 -3.52 -15.49
C ASP A 229 -21.33 -3.69 -15.29
N ALA A 230 -20.54 -2.67 -15.66
CA ALA A 230 -19.10 -2.72 -15.48
C ALA A 230 -18.70 -2.71 -14.00
N GLN A 231 -19.37 -1.91 -13.17
CA GLN A 231 -19.14 -1.82 -11.73
C GLN A 231 -19.50 -3.14 -11.04
N LEU A 232 -20.63 -3.75 -11.40
CA LEU A 232 -21.04 -5.07 -10.91
C LEU A 232 -19.96 -6.12 -11.21
N LYS A 233 -19.45 -6.15 -12.44
CA LYS A 233 -18.38 -7.07 -12.85
C LYS A 233 -17.03 -6.76 -12.17
N SER A 234 -16.83 -5.53 -11.72
CA SER A 234 -15.66 -5.10 -10.94
C SER A 234 -15.86 -5.25 -9.41
N ASP A 235 -16.91 -5.94 -8.96
CA ASP A 235 -17.28 -6.11 -7.54
C ASP A 235 -17.56 -4.79 -6.78
N MET A 236 -17.86 -3.71 -7.52
CA MET A 236 -18.24 -2.39 -7.00
C MET A 236 -19.77 -2.32 -6.81
N LEU A 237 -20.31 -3.21 -5.96
CA LEU A 237 -21.75 -3.46 -5.90
C LEU A 237 -22.58 -2.24 -5.46
N GLU A 238 -22.05 -1.39 -4.59
CA GLU A 238 -22.80 -0.22 -4.11
C GLU A 238 -22.86 0.88 -5.17
N GLU A 239 -21.74 1.13 -5.84
CA GLU A 239 -21.66 2.05 -6.98
C GLU A 239 -22.49 1.55 -8.15
N ALA A 240 -22.45 0.24 -8.44
CA ALA A 240 -23.29 -0.39 -9.45
C ALA A 240 -24.77 -0.12 -9.18
N LEU A 241 -25.20 -0.27 -7.93
CA LEU A 241 -26.59 -0.02 -7.54
C LEU A 241 -26.97 1.45 -7.72
N GLN A 242 -26.09 2.38 -7.35
CA GLN A 242 -26.29 3.81 -7.55
C GLN A 242 -26.42 4.14 -9.05
N SER A 243 -25.50 3.65 -9.87
CA SER A 243 -25.49 3.85 -11.32
C SER A 243 -26.74 3.25 -11.99
N ALA A 244 -27.16 2.05 -11.59
CA ALA A 244 -28.36 1.40 -12.13
C ALA A 244 -29.63 2.17 -11.76
N ARG A 245 -29.73 2.66 -10.52
CA ARG A 245 -30.85 3.52 -10.07
C ARG A 245 -30.84 4.87 -10.78
N GLN A 246 -29.66 5.44 -11.03
CA GLN A 246 -29.53 6.67 -11.81
C GLN A 246 -30.03 6.43 -13.25
N ALA A 247 -29.62 5.33 -13.89
CA ALA A 247 -30.12 4.93 -15.21
C ALA A 247 -31.65 4.77 -15.22
N LEU A 248 -32.22 4.15 -14.19
CA LEU A 248 -33.68 3.95 -14.06
C LEU A 248 -34.45 5.25 -13.82
N SER A 249 -33.80 6.26 -13.21
CA SER A 249 -34.42 7.56 -12.97
C SER A 249 -34.54 8.40 -14.25
N LEU A 250 -33.71 8.11 -15.25
CA LEU A 250 -33.73 8.74 -16.57
C LEU A 250 -34.80 8.06 -17.43
N ASP A 251 -35.83 8.80 -17.85
CA ASP A 251 -36.90 8.26 -18.70
C ASP A 251 -36.41 8.05 -20.13
N ALA A 252 -35.83 6.89 -20.39
CA ALA A 252 -35.24 6.52 -21.67
C ALA A 252 -35.85 5.21 -22.22
N PRO A 253 -35.95 5.07 -23.56
CA PRO A 253 -36.46 3.84 -24.18
C PRO A 253 -35.45 2.69 -24.15
N TYR A 254 -34.17 2.97 -23.90
CA TYR A 254 -33.10 1.98 -23.84
C TYR A 254 -32.05 2.34 -22.76
N PRO A 255 -31.62 1.37 -21.92
CA PRO A 255 -32.20 0.02 -21.76
C PRO A 255 -33.64 0.04 -21.26
N SER A 256 -34.37 -1.08 -21.37
CA SER A 256 -35.75 -1.13 -20.87
C SER A 256 -35.79 -1.07 -19.33
N LYS A 257 -36.93 -0.63 -18.78
CA LYS A 257 -37.14 -0.58 -17.33
C LYS A 257 -36.99 -1.97 -16.71
N GLU A 258 -37.45 -3.02 -17.39
CA GLU A 258 -37.32 -4.40 -16.97
C GLU A 258 -35.84 -4.84 -16.92
N THR A 259 -35.02 -4.49 -17.92
CA THR A 259 -33.58 -4.78 -17.92
C THR A 259 -32.87 -4.09 -16.74
N LEU A 260 -33.19 -2.83 -16.48
CA LEU A 260 -32.63 -2.10 -15.34
C LEU A 260 -33.07 -2.69 -14.00
N GLN A 261 -34.33 -3.12 -13.88
CA GLN A 261 -34.84 -3.81 -12.70
C GLN A 261 -34.12 -5.13 -12.46
N GLN A 262 -33.90 -5.93 -13.51
CA GLN A 262 -33.13 -7.17 -13.41
C GLN A 262 -31.70 -6.94 -12.95
N LEU A 263 -31.01 -5.93 -13.51
CA LEU A 263 -29.67 -5.55 -13.07
C LEU A 263 -29.66 -5.10 -11.60
N ILE A 264 -30.64 -4.29 -11.19
CA ILE A 264 -30.78 -3.86 -9.79
C ILE A 264 -31.01 -5.07 -8.88
N GLU A 265 -31.88 -6.02 -9.26
CA GLU A 265 -32.14 -7.24 -8.49
C GLU A 265 -30.90 -8.12 -8.37
N GLU A 266 -30.11 -8.25 -9.43
CA GLU A 266 -28.82 -8.96 -9.43
C GLU A 266 -27.82 -8.31 -8.46
N ILE A 267 -27.64 -6.98 -8.57
CA ILE A 267 -26.76 -6.21 -7.68
C ILE A 267 -27.24 -6.32 -6.23
N GLU A 268 -28.55 -6.18 -5.97
CA GLU A 268 -29.13 -6.29 -4.63
C GLU A 268 -29.01 -7.71 -4.06
N SER A 269 -29.07 -8.73 -4.90
CA SER A 269 -28.79 -10.12 -4.51
C SER A 269 -27.31 -10.29 -4.12
N GLY A 270 -26.38 -9.77 -4.93
CA GLY A 270 -24.95 -9.74 -4.59
C GLY A 270 -24.68 -9.04 -3.27
N LEU A 271 -25.28 -7.87 -3.06
CA LEU A 271 -25.20 -7.12 -1.80
C LEU A 271 -25.79 -7.89 -0.62
N LYS A 272 -26.83 -8.71 -0.81
CA LYS A 272 -27.41 -9.56 0.24
C LYS A 272 -26.51 -10.76 0.57
N GLN A 273 -25.82 -11.32 -0.42
CA GLN A 273 -24.90 -12.44 -0.23
C GLN A 273 -23.56 -11.99 0.38
N GLY A 274 -23.08 -10.80 0.05
CA GLY A 274 -21.90 -10.15 0.66
C GLY A 274 -22.16 -9.47 2.01
N ARG A 275 -23.42 -9.39 2.45
CA ARG A 275 -23.83 -8.83 3.75
C ARG A 275 -23.52 -9.79 4.90
N THR A 276 -22.25 -10.01 5.19
CA THR A 276 -21.82 -9.79 6.58
C THR A 276 -22.01 -8.31 6.87
N ALA A 277 -22.67 -7.97 7.98
CA ALA A 277 -23.23 -6.66 8.30
C ALA A 277 -22.45 -5.48 7.72
N ARG A 278 -23.11 -4.67 6.87
CA ARG A 278 -22.59 -3.39 6.36
C ARG A 278 -22.04 -2.58 7.53
N ALA A 279 -20.72 -2.53 7.67
CA ALA A 279 -20.09 -1.53 8.49
C ALA A 279 -20.45 -0.19 7.85
N ILE A 280 -21.10 0.70 8.60
CA ILE A 280 -21.11 2.11 8.22
C ILE A 280 -19.64 2.50 8.25
N GLU A 281 -19.03 2.67 7.08
CA GLU A 281 -17.62 3.02 7.02
C GLU A 281 -17.42 4.47 7.46
N ARG A 282 -16.39 4.61 8.27
CA ARG A 282 -16.03 5.82 8.99
C ARG A 282 -14.53 5.91 8.88
N PHE A 283 -14.06 6.95 8.21
CA PHE A 283 -12.64 7.12 7.92
C PHE A 283 -12.03 8.06 8.95
N PRO A 284 -10.92 7.69 9.62
CA PRO A 284 -10.31 8.55 10.62
C PRO A 284 -9.82 9.85 9.97
N ALA A 285 -10.13 10.97 10.62
CA ALA A 285 -9.89 12.30 10.08
C ALA A 285 -9.38 13.23 11.17
N SER A 286 -8.17 13.74 11.00
CA SER A 286 -7.50 14.62 11.96
C SER A 286 -7.72 16.09 11.66
N VAL A 287 -7.82 16.90 12.72
CA VAL A 287 -7.98 18.34 12.65
C VAL A 287 -6.96 19.00 13.59
N LYS A 288 -6.13 19.90 13.04
CA LYS A 288 -5.22 20.75 13.80
C LYS A 288 -6.01 21.87 14.47
N THR A 289 -5.86 22.01 15.79
CA THR A 289 -6.58 22.97 16.65
C THR A 289 -5.59 23.84 17.44
N THR A 290 -6.11 24.73 18.31
CA THR A 290 -5.29 25.55 19.22
C THR A 290 -4.73 24.78 20.41
N SER A 291 -5.09 23.51 20.57
CA SER A 291 -4.66 22.62 21.66
C SER A 291 -4.08 21.31 21.12
N GLY A 292 -3.48 21.34 19.92
CA GLY A 292 -2.94 20.15 19.24
C GLY A 292 -3.86 19.58 18.16
N THR A 293 -3.58 18.35 17.74
CA THR A 293 -4.33 17.66 16.69
C THR A 293 -5.29 16.66 17.30
N ASN A 294 -6.58 16.78 16.99
CA ASN A 294 -7.60 15.84 17.44
C ASN A 294 -8.15 15.05 16.27
N TRP A 295 -8.58 13.83 16.52
CA TRP A 295 -9.14 12.91 15.54
C TRP A 295 -10.63 12.72 15.74
N GLY A 296 -11.34 12.67 14.61
CA GLY A 296 -12.73 12.29 14.47
C GLY A 296 -12.88 11.33 13.29
N TYR A 297 -14.10 11.23 12.74
CA TYR A 297 -14.37 10.36 11.59
C TYR A 297 -15.29 11.02 10.58
N ILE A 298 -14.97 10.86 9.30
CA ILE A 298 -15.79 11.27 8.15
C ILE A 298 -16.53 10.08 7.53
N ASP A 299 -17.60 10.33 6.78
CA ASP A 299 -18.15 9.37 5.82
C ASP A 299 -17.42 9.40 4.47
N GLU A 300 -17.85 8.57 3.53
CA GLU A 300 -17.34 8.49 2.16
C GLU A 300 -17.54 9.78 1.34
N GLN A 301 -18.43 10.68 1.77
CA GLN A 301 -18.60 12.01 1.17
C GLN A 301 -17.70 13.08 1.82
N GLY A 302 -16.86 12.70 2.79
CA GLY A 302 -15.97 13.61 3.50
C GLY A 302 -16.68 14.43 4.59
N ILE A 303 -17.93 14.10 4.92
CA ILE A 303 -18.71 14.80 5.93
C ILE A 303 -18.32 14.26 7.31
N MET A 304 -17.95 15.14 8.23
CA MET A 304 -17.64 14.79 9.62
C MET A 304 -18.88 14.20 10.33
N LYS A 305 -18.74 12.99 10.88
CA LYS A 305 -19.81 12.24 11.57
C LYS A 305 -19.53 12.05 13.03
N ILE A 306 -18.26 11.91 13.39
CA ILE A 306 -17.79 11.95 14.77
C ILE A 306 -16.85 13.13 14.82
N ALA A 307 -17.21 14.16 15.59
CA ALA A 307 -16.40 15.37 15.71
C ALA A 307 -15.01 15.05 16.29
N PRO A 308 -13.96 15.82 15.94
CA PRO A 308 -12.63 15.62 16.49
C PRO A 308 -12.62 15.74 18.00
N GLN A 309 -12.29 14.66 18.70
CA GLN A 309 -12.31 14.60 20.18
C GLN A 309 -11.31 13.59 20.76
N PHE A 310 -10.69 12.77 19.92
CA PHE A 310 -9.71 11.75 20.34
C PHE A 310 -8.29 12.25 20.07
N ASP A 311 -7.32 11.82 20.87
CA ASP A 311 -5.90 12.13 20.64
C ASP A 311 -5.39 11.37 19.40
N TYR A 312 -5.91 10.16 19.18
CA TYR A 312 -5.69 9.36 17.98
C TYR A 312 -6.90 8.47 17.65
N ALA A 313 -7.09 8.15 16.37
CA ALA A 313 -8.17 7.30 15.89
C ALA A 313 -7.65 6.27 14.88
N PHE A 314 -7.87 4.99 15.16
CA PHE A 314 -7.57 3.90 14.24
C PHE A 314 -8.75 3.67 13.27
N ASP A 315 -8.51 2.94 12.17
CA ASP A 315 -9.56 2.58 11.22
C ASP A 315 -10.69 1.78 11.89
N PHE A 316 -11.92 1.98 11.42
CA PHE A 316 -13.02 1.08 11.73
C PHE A 316 -12.77 -0.29 11.11
N GLN A 317 -12.91 -1.34 11.91
CA GLN A 317 -12.76 -2.71 11.47
C GLN A 317 -14.09 -3.25 10.90
N PRO A 318 -14.07 -4.38 10.15
CA PRO A 318 -15.29 -4.95 9.57
C PRO A 318 -16.41 -5.29 10.58
N ASN A 319 -16.07 -5.44 11.87
CA ASN A 319 -17.04 -5.63 12.95
C ASN A 319 -17.71 -4.33 13.45
N GLY A 320 -17.40 -3.18 12.84
CA GLY A 320 -18.00 -1.88 13.20
C GLY A 320 -17.42 -1.25 14.47
N LEU A 321 -16.26 -1.70 14.92
CA LEU A 321 -15.52 -1.16 16.07
C LEU A 321 -14.26 -0.43 15.61
N ALA A 322 -13.93 0.66 16.30
CA ALA A 322 -12.64 1.34 16.14
C ALA A 322 -11.98 1.53 17.50
N ILE A 323 -10.66 1.41 17.51
CA ILE A 323 -9.83 1.73 18.68
C ILE A 323 -9.54 3.23 18.61
N VAL A 324 -9.59 3.92 19.75
CA VAL A 324 -9.27 5.35 19.86
C VAL A 324 -8.41 5.58 21.10
N GLU A 325 -7.54 6.58 21.02
CA GLU A 325 -6.71 7.02 22.13
C GLU A 325 -7.26 8.29 22.77
N THR A 326 -7.28 8.35 24.09
CA THR A 326 -7.63 9.55 24.87
C THR A 326 -6.88 9.53 26.19
N GLY A 327 -6.11 10.58 26.47
CA GLY A 327 -5.32 10.71 27.69
C GLY A 327 -4.22 9.65 27.83
N ASN A 328 -3.60 9.23 26.73
CA ASN A 328 -2.64 8.11 26.62
C ASN A 328 -3.23 6.72 26.90
N PHE A 329 -4.56 6.57 26.90
CA PHE A 329 -5.21 5.27 27.06
C PHE A 329 -6.08 4.95 25.85
N ASN A 330 -6.09 3.68 25.47
CA ASN A 330 -6.95 3.14 24.45
C ASN A 330 -8.33 2.78 25.01
N GLY A 331 -9.34 3.13 24.23
CA GLY A 331 -10.72 2.67 24.33
C GLY A 331 -11.20 2.12 23.00
N VAL A 332 -12.46 1.67 22.96
CA VAL A 332 -13.12 1.15 21.75
C VAL A 332 -14.46 1.86 21.58
N ILE A 333 -14.73 2.34 20.38
CA ILE A 333 -15.99 3.01 20.02
C ILE A 333 -16.76 2.24 18.97
N ASN A 334 -18.08 2.43 18.95
CA ASN A 334 -18.96 1.99 17.87
C ASN A 334 -19.05 3.05 16.75
N THR A 335 -19.76 2.74 15.66
CA THR A 335 -19.93 3.64 14.49
C THR A 335 -20.71 4.95 14.77
N ALA A 336 -21.34 5.07 15.95
CA ALA A 336 -21.96 6.29 16.46
C ALA A 336 -20.99 7.14 17.30
N GLY A 337 -19.74 6.70 17.49
CA GLY A 337 -18.73 7.39 18.31
C GLY A 337 -18.92 7.18 19.81
N GLN A 338 -19.75 6.24 20.24
CA GLN A 338 -19.97 5.93 21.64
C GLN A 338 -18.96 4.88 22.11
N PHE A 339 -18.37 5.08 23.28
CA PHE A 339 -17.48 4.10 23.89
C PHE A 339 -18.23 2.81 24.21
N VAL A 340 -17.78 1.72 23.59
CA VAL A 340 -18.06 0.34 24.00
C VAL A 340 -17.11 -0.04 25.14
N VAL A 341 -15.85 0.39 25.04
CA VAL A 341 -14.83 0.27 26.08
C VAL A 341 -14.29 1.66 26.38
N PRO A 342 -14.46 2.20 27.61
CA PRO A 342 -13.91 3.50 27.95
C PRO A 342 -12.36 3.48 27.91
N PRO A 343 -11.69 4.61 27.65
CA PRO A 343 -10.23 4.70 27.66
C PRO A 343 -9.68 4.29 29.03
N ARG A 344 -8.99 3.14 29.07
CA ARG A 344 -8.42 2.59 30.31
C ARG A 344 -7.24 1.64 30.11
N PHE A 345 -7.07 1.13 28.89
CA PHE A 345 -5.98 0.22 28.56
C PHE A 345 -4.80 1.02 28.03
N GLN A 346 -3.57 0.61 28.32
CA GLN A 346 -2.37 1.21 27.74
C GLN A 346 -2.32 0.96 26.23
N SER A 347 -2.81 -0.21 25.78
CA SER A 347 -2.93 -0.54 24.37
C SER A 347 -4.02 -1.59 24.15
N ILE A 348 -4.58 -1.61 22.95
CA ILE A 348 -5.53 -2.61 22.45
C ILE A 348 -5.09 -2.97 21.03
N SER A 349 -4.89 -4.26 20.74
CA SER A 349 -4.61 -4.74 19.39
C SER A 349 -5.85 -4.66 18.50
N PRO A 350 -5.71 -4.65 17.16
CA PRO A 350 -6.84 -4.91 16.27
C PRO A 350 -7.57 -6.20 16.64
N TYR A 351 -8.88 -6.25 16.36
CA TYR A 351 -9.70 -7.43 16.61
C TYR A 351 -9.40 -8.48 15.52
N SER A 352 -8.96 -9.65 15.95
CA SER A 352 -8.79 -10.83 15.11
C SER A 352 -9.74 -11.92 15.59
N GLU A 353 -10.50 -12.53 14.68
CA GLU A 353 -11.48 -13.60 15.00
C GLU A 353 -12.48 -13.20 16.13
N GLY A 354 -12.81 -11.91 16.22
CA GLY A 354 -13.71 -11.34 17.24
C GLY A 354 -13.08 -11.21 18.63
N ARG A 355 -11.75 -11.15 18.73
CA ARG A 355 -10.98 -10.94 19.97
C ARG A 355 -9.91 -9.89 19.78
N ALA A 356 -9.63 -9.12 20.82
CA ALA A 356 -8.50 -8.20 20.86
C ALA A 356 -7.64 -8.48 22.11
N ILE A 357 -6.36 -8.13 22.03
CA ILE A 357 -5.45 -8.19 23.16
C ILE A 357 -5.36 -6.80 23.77
N ALA A 358 -5.70 -6.67 25.04
CA ALA A 358 -5.64 -5.44 25.79
C ALA A 358 -4.54 -5.52 26.84
N ILE A 359 -3.81 -4.41 27.03
CA ILE A 359 -2.69 -4.29 27.95
C ILE A 359 -3.03 -3.26 29.03
N ASP A 360 -2.88 -3.63 30.28
CA ASP A 360 -2.94 -2.73 31.44
C ASP A 360 -1.77 -2.99 32.40
N ASN A 361 -1.80 -2.37 33.58
CA ASN A 361 -0.74 -2.52 34.59
C ASN A 361 -0.55 -3.96 35.09
N ASP A 362 -1.57 -4.82 34.97
CA ASP A 362 -1.52 -6.22 35.42
C ASP A 362 -1.01 -7.17 34.33
N GLY A 363 -0.90 -6.70 33.08
CA GLY A 363 -0.34 -7.44 31.96
C GLY A 363 -1.30 -7.53 30.76
N PHE A 364 -1.15 -8.62 30.01
CA PHE A 364 -1.93 -8.89 28.80
C PHE A 364 -3.20 -9.67 29.12
N HIS A 365 -4.30 -9.29 28.48
CA HIS A 365 -5.60 -9.95 28.59
C HIS A 365 -6.28 -10.04 27.22
N MET A 366 -7.11 -11.05 27.02
CA MET A 366 -7.96 -11.11 25.82
C MET A 366 -9.33 -10.51 26.15
N ILE A 367 -9.83 -9.63 25.30
CA ILE A 367 -11.18 -9.06 25.39
C ILE A 367 -12.03 -9.47 24.19
N ASP A 368 -13.34 -9.58 24.40
CA ASP A 368 -14.31 -9.70 23.33
C ASP A 368 -14.74 -8.33 22.76
N GLU A 369 -15.61 -8.34 21.76
CA GLU A 369 -16.13 -7.13 21.10
C GLU A 369 -17.00 -6.26 22.02
N ALA A 370 -17.49 -6.80 23.14
CA ALA A 370 -18.16 -6.03 24.18
C ALA A 370 -17.18 -5.49 25.25
N GLY A 371 -15.88 -5.71 25.07
CA GLY A 371 -14.83 -5.29 26.00
C GLY A 371 -14.71 -6.13 27.27
N ARG A 372 -15.38 -7.29 27.33
CA ARG A 372 -15.32 -8.18 28.47
C ARG A 372 -14.04 -8.99 28.39
N THR A 373 -13.30 -9.06 29.49
CA THR A 373 -12.13 -9.95 29.60
C THR A 373 -12.58 -11.41 29.50
N VAL A 374 -12.00 -12.12 28.54
CA VAL A 374 -12.28 -13.53 28.22
C VAL A 374 -11.30 -14.46 28.92
N THR A 375 -10.04 -14.03 29.07
CA THR A 375 -9.01 -14.80 29.77
C THR A 375 -9.28 -14.89 31.28
N LYS A 376 -8.93 -16.03 31.88
CA LYS A 376 -9.17 -16.31 33.31
C LYS A 376 -8.10 -15.71 34.25
N ARG A 377 -7.00 -15.23 33.68
CA ARG A 377 -5.87 -14.60 34.37
C ARG A 377 -5.18 -13.60 33.44
N THR A 378 -4.21 -12.88 33.98
CA THR A 378 -3.32 -11.99 33.24
C THR A 378 -2.07 -12.73 32.77
N TYR A 379 -1.48 -12.29 31.66
CA TYR A 379 -0.29 -12.90 31.07
C TYR A 379 0.86 -11.89 30.95
N GLY A 380 2.09 -12.40 30.97
CA GLY A 380 3.28 -11.58 30.70
C GLY A 380 3.41 -11.23 29.22
N TYR A 381 2.92 -12.10 28.35
CA TYR A 381 2.76 -11.90 26.92
C TYR A 381 1.56 -12.68 26.39
N LEU A 382 0.86 -12.13 25.41
CA LEU A 382 -0.23 -12.78 24.70
C LEU A 382 -0.29 -12.28 23.25
N SER A 383 -0.17 -13.17 22.27
CA SER A 383 -0.29 -12.83 20.85
C SER A 383 -1.76 -12.65 20.43
N SER A 384 -1.99 -12.03 19.27
CA SER A 384 -3.33 -11.94 18.67
C SER A 384 -3.85 -13.33 18.28
N LEU A 385 -5.17 -13.49 18.25
CA LEU A 385 -5.78 -14.77 17.88
C LEU A 385 -5.52 -15.07 16.39
N ASN A 386 -4.99 -16.25 16.10
CA ASN A 386 -4.77 -16.76 14.75
C ASN A 386 -5.08 -18.28 14.71
N ASN A 387 -5.98 -18.68 13.81
CA ASN A 387 -6.52 -20.04 13.74
C ASN A 387 -7.06 -20.53 15.09
N ASN A 388 -7.83 -19.67 15.78
CA ASN A 388 -8.39 -19.89 17.12
C ASN A 388 -7.35 -20.20 18.21
N ARG A 389 -6.10 -19.74 18.05
CA ARG A 389 -5.03 -19.90 19.05
C ARG A 389 -4.28 -18.59 19.23
N ALA A 390 -3.92 -18.31 20.47
CA ALA A 390 -3.01 -17.22 20.82
C ALA A 390 -1.88 -17.77 21.70
N VAL A 391 -0.64 -17.43 21.37
CA VAL A 391 0.55 -17.80 22.13
C VAL A 391 0.59 -16.96 23.40
N PHE A 392 0.84 -17.58 24.55
CA PHE A 392 1.01 -16.84 25.81
C PHE A 392 2.28 -17.23 26.55
N SER A 393 2.79 -16.32 27.39
CA SER A 393 3.76 -16.62 28.46
C SER A 393 3.26 -16.07 29.80
N LEU A 394 3.70 -16.66 30.91
CA LEU A 394 3.30 -16.25 32.27
C LEU A 394 4.17 -15.14 32.87
N SER A 395 5.35 -14.88 32.30
CA SER A 395 6.33 -13.92 32.79
C SER A 395 6.76 -12.97 31.69
N GLN A 396 7.36 -11.84 32.08
CA GLN A 396 7.79 -10.79 31.16
C GLN A 396 9.25 -10.99 30.73
N GLY A 397 9.51 -11.98 29.86
CA GLY A 397 10.76 -12.09 29.11
C GLY A 397 11.97 -12.59 29.89
N SER A 398 11.81 -13.58 30.77
CA SER A 398 12.95 -14.27 31.40
C SER A 398 13.45 -15.44 30.54
N GLU A 399 14.72 -15.84 30.69
CA GLU A 399 15.24 -17.07 30.05
C GLU A 399 14.48 -18.35 30.48
N ASN A 400 13.70 -18.27 31.56
CA ASN A 400 12.86 -19.36 32.06
C ASN A 400 11.39 -19.26 31.63
N ASP A 401 11.05 -18.32 30.76
CA ASP A 401 9.69 -18.21 30.25
C ASP A 401 9.28 -19.51 29.56
N ARG A 402 8.00 -19.84 29.73
CA ARG A 402 7.39 -20.97 29.07
C ARG A 402 6.18 -20.49 28.30
N TYR A 403 6.05 -21.01 27.09
CA TYR A 403 5.00 -20.67 26.16
C TYR A 403 3.96 -21.77 26.09
N GLY A 404 2.70 -21.36 26.03
CA GLY A 404 1.53 -22.19 25.84
C GLY A 404 0.56 -21.53 24.87
N TYR A 405 -0.65 -22.07 24.76
CA TYR A 405 -1.68 -21.52 23.89
C TYR A 405 -3.02 -21.41 24.61
N VAL A 406 -3.69 -20.28 24.39
CA VAL A 406 -5.10 -20.09 24.75
C VAL A 406 -5.98 -20.20 23.52
N ASP A 407 -7.21 -20.69 23.71
CA ASP A 407 -8.25 -20.67 22.68
C ASP A 407 -8.99 -19.32 22.65
N ARG A 408 -9.94 -19.22 21.71
CA ARG A 408 -10.82 -18.06 21.54
C ARG A 408 -11.71 -17.78 22.75
N GLU A 409 -11.98 -18.78 23.58
CA GLU A 409 -12.75 -18.69 24.81
C GLU A 409 -11.86 -18.40 26.03
N GLY A 410 -10.56 -18.11 25.82
CA GLY A 410 -9.61 -17.76 26.86
C GLY A 410 -9.20 -18.93 27.75
N ASN A 411 -9.45 -20.17 27.34
CA ASN A 411 -8.99 -21.36 28.03
C ASN A 411 -7.56 -21.70 27.59
N GLU A 412 -6.69 -22.00 28.55
CA GLU A 412 -5.38 -22.58 28.29
C GLU A 412 -5.55 -24.03 27.79
N VAL A 413 -5.60 -24.19 26.47
CA VAL A 413 -5.74 -25.50 25.80
C VAL A 413 -4.41 -26.24 25.70
N ILE A 414 -3.30 -25.50 25.73
CA ILE A 414 -1.95 -26.05 25.82
C ILE A 414 -1.24 -25.29 26.94
N ALA A 415 -0.90 -25.99 28.02
CA ALA A 415 -0.20 -25.39 29.16
C ALA A 415 1.17 -24.83 28.75
N ALA A 416 1.62 -23.80 29.46
CA ALA A 416 2.94 -23.21 29.28
C ALA A 416 4.05 -24.24 29.61
N GLN A 417 4.65 -24.82 28.57
CA GLN A 417 5.67 -25.86 28.72
C GLN A 417 6.82 -25.75 27.71
N PHE A 418 6.67 -24.97 26.63
CA PHE A 418 7.67 -24.83 25.58
C PHE A 418 8.60 -23.65 25.87
N LEU A 419 9.85 -23.72 25.43
CA LEU A 419 10.82 -22.62 25.54
C LEU A 419 10.52 -21.47 24.57
N ASP A 420 9.81 -21.77 23.48
CA ASP A 420 9.41 -20.81 22.43
C ASP A 420 8.25 -21.41 21.61
N ALA A 421 7.46 -20.57 20.96
CA ALA A 421 6.26 -20.96 20.21
C ALA A 421 5.94 -19.96 19.09
N THR A 422 5.64 -20.49 17.90
CA THR A 422 5.13 -19.72 16.76
C THR A 422 3.60 -19.72 16.73
N ASP A 423 2.98 -18.74 16.06
CA ASP A 423 1.54 -18.75 15.85
C ASP A 423 1.10 -19.96 15.00
N PHE A 424 -0.14 -20.41 15.20
CA PHE A 424 -0.70 -21.47 14.38
C PHE A 424 -0.96 -20.99 12.95
N GLN A 425 -0.42 -21.71 11.98
CA GLN A 425 -0.70 -21.54 10.54
C GLN A 425 -1.15 -22.89 9.97
N ASN A 426 -2.30 -22.93 9.30
CA ASN A 426 -2.88 -24.16 8.74
C ASN A 426 -2.97 -25.31 9.77
N ASN A 427 -3.40 -25.00 11.00
CA ASN A 427 -3.49 -25.95 12.12
C ASN A 427 -2.16 -26.63 12.48
N ARG A 428 -1.03 -25.92 12.29
CA ARG A 428 0.30 -26.33 12.73
C ARG A 428 1.03 -25.18 13.40
N ALA A 429 1.84 -25.49 14.39
CA ALA A 429 2.78 -24.55 14.99
C ALA A 429 4.10 -25.24 15.29
N VAL A 430 5.18 -24.47 15.22
CA VAL A 430 6.52 -24.90 15.65
C VAL A 430 6.75 -24.41 17.07
N VAL A 431 7.23 -25.30 17.93
CA VAL A 431 7.56 -25.01 19.32
C VAL A 431 8.97 -25.48 19.65
N LYS A 432 9.67 -24.74 20.50
CA LYS A 432 10.97 -25.15 21.04
C LYS A 432 10.74 -25.97 22.30
N ILE A 433 11.12 -27.23 22.29
CA ILE A 433 10.89 -28.16 23.40
C ILE A 433 12.02 -28.05 24.43
N LYS A 434 13.26 -28.08 23.94
CA LYS A 434 14.47 -27.84 24.74
C LYS A 434 15.58 -27.30 23.84
N ASP A 435 16.75 -27.08 24.40
CA ASP A 435 17.91 -26.71 23.58
C ASP A 435 18.13 -27.72 22.45
N ARG A 436 18.28 -27.19 21.24
CA ARG A 436 18.45 -27.93 19.99
C ARG A 436 17.36 -28.98 19.68
N GLU A 437 16.14 -28.79 20.19
CA GLU A 437 15.01 -29.67 19.87
C GLU A 437 13.72 -28.86 19.71
N TYR A 438 13.17 -28.89 18.49
CA TYR A 438 11.89 -28.29 18.15
C TYR A 438 10.86 -29.36 17.83
N GLY A 439 9.58 -29.01 17.90
CA GLY A 439 8.48 -29.88 17.51
C GLY A 439 7.47 -29.17 16.64
N LEU A 440 6.86 -29.92 15.72
CA LEU A 440 5.67 -29.50 14.99
C LEU A 440 4.45 -30.06 15.72
N ILE A 441 3.55 -29.19 16.18
CA ILE A 441 2.40 -29.55 17.00
C ILE A 441 1.07 -29.31 16.27
N THR A 442 0.05 -30.07 16.66
CA THR A 442 -1.35 -29.83 16.31
C THR A 442 -2.04 -28.89 17.30
N PRO A 443 -3.26 -28.38 17.00
CA PRO A 443 -3.97 -27.42 17.85
C PRO A 443 -4.36 -27.93 19.24
N ASP A 444 -4.27 -29.23 19.49
CA ASP A 444 -4.45 -29.90 20.79
C ASP A 444 -3.14 -30.07 21.58
N GLY A 445 -2.00 -29.66 21.00
CA GLY A 445 -0.67 -29.75 21.61
C GLY A 445 0.06 -31.07 21.34
N THR A 446 -0.51 -31.99 20.56
CA THR A 446 0.17 -33.25 20.20
C THR A 446 1.38 -32.96 19.31
N ILE A 447 2.56 -33.44 19.69
CA ILE A 447 3.80 -33.33 18.90
C ILE A 447 3.74 -34.38 17.78
N GLN A 448 3.59 -33.93 16.53
CA GLN A 448 3.59 -34.79 15.35
C GLN A 448 5.02 -35.16 14.91
N MET A 449 5.94 -34.21 14.98
CA MET A 449 7.32 -34.40 14.55
C MET A 449 8.29 -33.67 15.48
N ARG A 450 9.48 -34.25 15.66
CA ARG A 450 10.59 -33.64 16.40
C ARG A 450 11.76 -33.36 15.46
N PHE A 451 12.39 -32.21 15.66
CA PHE A 451 13.49 -31.71 14.85
C PHE A 451 14.70 -31.46 15.75
N PRO A 452 15.75 -32.30 15.68
CA PRO A 452 16.94 -32.18 16.52
C PRO A 452 17.92 -31.13 15.93
N TYR A 453 17.46 -29.88 15.86
CA TYR A 453 18.15 -28.76 15.21
C TYR A 453 18.28 -27.56 16.14
N ALA A 454 19.32 -26.74 15.93
CA ALA A 454 19.57 -25.55 16.73
C ALA A 454 18.49 -24.48 16.55
N SER A 455 17.92 -24.39 15.34
CA SER A 455 16.81 -23.51 15.01
C SER A 455 15.90 -24.16 13.99
N VAL A 456 14.58 -23.95 14.14
CA VAL A 456 13.55 -24.32 13.18
C VAL A 456 12.55 -23.15 13.10
N GLY A 457 12.41 -22.56 11.93
CA GLY A 457 11.46 -21.48 11.66
C GLY A 457 10.03 -21.98 11.45
N PRO A 458 9.06 -21.08 11.22
CA PRO A 458 7.66 -21.47 11.05
C PRO A 458 7.44 -22.25 9.75
N LEU A 459 6.36 -23.04 9.72
CA LEU A 459 5.97 -23.87 8.57
C LEU A 459 5.45 -22.98 7.44
N GLY A 460 6.13 -22.99 6.31
CA GLY A 460 5.67 -22.36 5.08
C GLY A 460 5.54 -23.40 3.98
N ASP A 461 4.35 -23.56 3.39
CA ASP A 461 4.18 -24.35 2.17
C ASP A 461 4.72 -25.81 2.24
N GLY A 462 4.74 -26.40 3.44
CA GLY A 462 5.23 -27.76 3.72
C GLY A 462 6.74 -27.86 4.04
N LEU A 463 7.46 -26.74 4.10
CA LEU A 463 8.88 -26.67 4.41
C LEU A 463 9.17 -25.73 5.59
N LEU A 464 10.21 -26.06 6.34
CA LEU A 464 10.67 -25.37 7.54
C LEU A 464 12.13 -24.99 7.35
N ALA A 465 12.44 -23.70 7.48
CA ALA A 465 13.83 -23.26 7.54
C ALA A 465 14.49 -23.82 8.81
N PHE A 466 15.71 -24.36 8.72
CA PHE A 466 16.39 -24.94 9.89
C PHE A 466 17.90 -24.70 9.88
N GLN A 467 18.52 -24.70 11.07
CA GLN A 467 19.97 -24.71 11.28
C GLN A 467 20.40 -25.96 12.02
N ARG A 468 21.43 -26.67 11.51
CA ARG A 468 21.99 -27.86 12.20
C ARG A 468 22.67 -27.49 13.52
N GLU A 469 23.47 -26.42 13.49
CA GLU A 469 24.26 -25.92 14.61
C GLU A 469 23.95 -24.44 14.87
N PRO A 470 24.16 -23.94 16.10
CA PRO A 470 24.03 -22.51 16.40
C PRO A 470 24.91 -21.66 15.47
N ASN A 471 24.37 -20.55 14.97
CA ASN A 471 25.02 -19.65 14.00
C ASN A 471 25.43 -20.32 12.67
N GLY A 472 24.91 -21.52 12.38
CA GLY A 472 25.11 -22.19 11.11
C GLY A 472 24.27 -21.58 9.99
N LYS A 473 24.48 -22.05 8.76
CA LYS A 473 23.62 -21.70 7.63
C LYS A 473 22.24 -22.35 7.76
N TYR A 474 21.25 -21.75 7.12
CA TYR A 474 19.90 -22.27 6.98
C TYR A 474 19.79 -23.17 5.76
N GLY A 475 19.09 -24.29 5.94
CA GLY A 475 18.52 -25.13 4.88
C GLY A 475 17.01 -25.28 5.07
N TYR A 476 16.39 -26.21 4.36
CA TYR A 476 14.96 -26.52 4.52
C TYR A 476 14.72 -28.01 4.74
N VAL A 477 13.86 -28.29 5.72
CA VAL A 477 13.39 -29.63 6.08
C VAL A 477 11.88 -29.69 5.88
N ASN A 478 11.34 -30.85 5.51
CA ASN A 478 9.89 -31.05 5.44
C ASN A 478 9.29 -31.45 6.80
N GLU A 479 7.96 -31.56 6.86
CA GLU A 479 7.20 -31.97 8.06
C GLU A 479 7.57 -33.37 8.59
N HIS A 480 8.30 -34.18 7.83
CA HIS A 480 8.77 -35.52 8.19
C HIS A 480 10.24 -35.56 8.63
N ASN A 481 10.83 -34.39 8.88
CA ASN A 481 12.24 -34.22 9.23
C ASN A 481 13.22 -34.73 8.14
N GLN A 482 12.80 -34.70 6.86
CA GLN A 482 13.67 -34.99 5.73
C GLN A 482 14.24 -33.68 5.19
N VAL A 483 15.57 -33.59 5.12
CA VAL A 483 16.25 -32.43 4.55
C VAL A 483 15.98 -32.39 3.05
N VAL A 484 15.31 -31.33 2.60
CA VAL A 484 14.97 -31.11 1.19
C VAL A 484 16.00 -30.21 0.53
N ILE A 485 16.47 -29.20 1.27
CA ILE A 485 17.50 -28.26 0.81
C ILE A 485 18.58 -28.22 1.89
N GLU A 486 19.81 -28.57 1.54
CA GLU A 486 20.93 -28.55 2.47
C GLU A 486 21.26 -27.11 2.93
N PRO A 487 21.76 -26.93 4.17
CA PRO A 487 22.14 -25.62 4.67
C PRO A 487 23.14 -24.86 3.79
N ALA A 488 22.74 -23.71 3.26
CA ALA A 488 23.54 -22.89 2.36
C ALA A 488 23.32 -21.37 2.50
N TYR A 489 22.29 -20.94 3.23
CA TYR A 489 21.86 -19.55 3.29
C TYR A 489 22.14 -18.91 4.66
N THR A 490 22.48 -17.63 4.71
CA THR A 490 22.64 -16.89 5.97
C THR A 490 21.30 -16.42 6.53
N VAL A 491 20.30 -16.21 5.66
CA VAL A 491 18.90 -15.99 6.03
C VAL A 491 18.00 -16.84 5.12
N ALA A 492 16.94 -17.41 5.68
CA ALA A 492 15.96 -18.22 4.97
C ALA A 492 14.55 -17.89 5.48
N LEU A 493 13.74 -17.24 4.65
CA LEU A 493 12.34 -16.95 5.00
C LEU A 493 11.45 -18.18 4.74
N PRO A 494 10.27 -18.27 5.39
CA PRO A 494 9.31 -19.36 5.13
C PRO A 494 8.89 -19.38 3.68
N PHE A 495 8.60 -20.58 3.15
CA PHE A 495 8.03 -20.69 1.81
C PHE A 495 6.60 -20.11 1.79
N GLN A 496 6.32 -19.28 0.79
CA GLN A 496 5.00 -18.72 0.50
C GLN A 496 4.79 -18.75 -1.01
N GLU A 497 3.59 -19.13 -1.47
CA GLU A 497 3.25 -19.22 -2.90
C GLU A 497 4.28 -20.04 -3.72
N GLY A 498 4.85 -21.09 -3.11
CA GLY A 498 5.83 -21.97 -3.72
C GLY A 498 7.25 -21.40 -3.88
N ARG A 499 7.56 -20.27 -3.23
CA ARG A 499 8.90 -19.65 -3.26
C ARG A 499 9.39 -19.29 -1.87
N ALA A 500 10.71 -19.19 -1.71
CA ALA A 500 11.32 -18.64 -0.51
C ALA A 500 12.38 -17.60 -0.87
N ILE A 501 12.41 -16.53 -0.08
CA ILE A 501 13.44 -15.50 -0.15
C ILE A 501 14.59 -15.91 0.76
N VAL A 502 15.81 -15.88 0.22
CA VAL A 502 17.03 -16.32 0.91
C VAL A 502 18.13 -15.28 0.77
N ASN A 503 19.06 -15.23 1.73
CA ASN A 503 20.27 -14.40 1.67
C ASN A 503 21.51 -15.30 1.74
N THR A 504 22.58 -14.94 1.01
CA THR A 504 23.87 -15.65 1.03
C THR A 504 25.05 -14.79 1.51
N ALA A 505 24.84 -13.50 1.77
CA ALA A 505 25.90 -12.61 2.24
C ALA A 505 26.38 -13.02 3.64
N GLU A 506 27.69 -13.06 3.83
CA GLU A 506 28.35 -13.38 5.10
C GLU A 506 28.88 -12.13 5.83
N ASP A 507 28.68 -10.95 5.25
CA ASP A 507 29.10 -9.65 5.78
C ASP A 507 27.89 -8.72 5.98
N TYR A 508 28.13 -7.41 6.09
CA TYR A 508 27.08 -6.41 6.27
C TYR A 508 26.35 -6.04 4.97
N HIS A 509 26.81 -6.55 3.81
CA HIS A 509 26.08 -6.42 2.56
C HIS A 509 24.92 -7.40 2.53
N SER A 510 24.01 -7.18 1.57
CA SER A 510 22.86 -8.05 1.36
C SER A 510 22.92 -8.67 -0.03
N SER A 511 22.65 -9.97 -0.07
CA SER A 511 22.65 -10.78 -1.29
C SER A 511 21.40 -11.64 -1.30
N TYR A 512 20.24 -10.97 -1.42
CA TYR A 512 18.94 -11.63 -1.46
C TYR A 512 18.65 -12.23 -2.83
N GLY A 513 18.09 -13.44 -2.80
CA GLY A 513 17.63 -14.22 -3.95
C GLY A 513 16.31 -14.93 -3.67
N LEU A 514 15.82 -15.65 -4.67
CA LEU A 514 14.56 -16.39 -4.61
C LEU A 514 14.80 -17.83 -5.06
N ILE A 515 14.29 -18.79 -4.30
CA ILE A 515 14.41 -20.22 -4.62
C ILE A 515 13.04 -20.90 -4.70
N ASP A 516 12.98 -22.00 -5.44
CA ASP A 516 11.83 -22.92 -5.40
C ASP A 516 11.96 -23.99 -4.31
N LYS A 517 10.93 -24.85 -4.18
CA LYS A 517 10.88 -25.91 -3.16
C LYS A 517 11.95 -27.00 -3.33
N GLN A 518 12.65 -27.04 -4.47
CA GLN A 518 13.78 -27.94 -4.71
C GLN A 518 15.12 -27.26 -4.44
N GLY A 519 15.12 -25.98 -4.04
CA GLY A 519 16.32 -25.18 -3.82
C GLY A 519 16.96 -24.65 -5.10
N ARG A 520 16.27 -24.71 -6.24
CA ARG A 520 16.76 -24.11 -7.49
C ARG A 520 16.60 -22.60 -7.39
N GLU A 521 17.66 -21.88 -7.74
CA GLU A 521 17.65 -20.42 -7.83
C GLU A 521 16.76 -19.96 -8.97
N ILE A 522 15.71 -19.23 -8.64
CA ILE A 522 14.83 -18.53 -9.57
C ILE A 522 15.34 -17.10 -9.77
N ILE A 523 15.72 -16.43 -8.67
CA ILE A 523 16.42 -15.15 -8.68
C ILE A 523 17.76 -15.36 -7.97
N LYS A 524 18.86 -15.04 -8.65
CA LYS A 524 20.19 -15.14 -8.07
C LYS A 524 20.34 -14.22 -6.84
N PRO A 525 21.05 -14.65 -5.79
CA PRO A 525 21.24 -13.88 -4.57
C PRO A 525 22.25 -12.73 -4.78
N ILE A 526 21.79 -11.65 -5.40
CA ILE A 526 22.62 -10.46 -5.73
C ILE A 526 21.93 -9.14 -5.40
N TYR A 527 20.72 -9.19 -4.84
CA TYR A 527 19.90 -8.00 -4.57
C TYR A 527 20.08 -7.52 -3.14
N ASN A 528 19.99 -6.20 -2.96
CA ASN A 528 20.06 -5.60 -1.64
C ASN A 528 18.86 -6.00 -0.78
N GLU A 529 17.71 -6.26 -1.43
CA GLU A 529 16.47 -6.60 -0.77
C GLU A 529 15.53 -7.33 -1.73
N ILE A 530 14.75 -8.29 -1.22
CA ILE A 530 13.59 -8.85 -1.92
C ILE A 530 12.45 -8.94 -0.89
N ARG A 531 11.26 -8.46 -1.25
CA ARG A 531 10.04 -8.57 -0.45
C ARG A 531 8.96 -9.31 -1.23
N SER A 532 8.22 -10.18 -0.55
CA SER A 532 6.97 -10.71 -1.09
C SER A 532 5.90 -9.63 -0.99
N LEU A 533 5.17 -9.40 -2.07
CA LEU A 533 4.08 -8.43 -2.12
C LEU A 533 2.70 -9.10 -2.13
N GLY A 534 2.65 -10.44 -2.14
CA GLY A 534 1.43 -11.21 -2.37
C GLY A 534 0.97 -11.21 -3.83
N GLU A 535 -0.11 -11.95 -4.11
CA GLU A 535 -0.71 -12.09 -5.44
C GLU A 535 0.31 -12.48 -6.54
N GLY A 536 1.29 -13.29 -6.17
CA GLY A 536 2.36 -13.73 -7.07
C GLY A 536 3.33 -12.63 -7.51
N ARG A 537 3.57 -11.61 -6.69
CA ARG A 537 4.50 -10.51 -6.97
C ARG A 537 5.56 -10.30 -5.90
N LEU A 538 6.69 -9.76 -6.34
CA LEU A 538 7.86 -9.44 -5.52
C LEU A 538 8.31 -8.00 -5.79
N ALA A 539 8.78 -7.32 -4.75
CA ALA A 539 9.64 -6.14 -4.92
C ALA A 539 11.10 -6.60 -4.85
N VAL A 540 11.87 -6.29 -5.89
CA VAL A 540 13.29 -6.61 -5.99
C VAL A 540 14.09 -5.31 -5.92
N GLY A 541 14.94 -5.17 -4.91
CA GLY A 541 15.64 -3.93 -4.56
C GLY A 541 17.13 -3.97 -4.90
N LYS A 542 17.62 -2.94 -5.60
CA LYS A 542 19.06 -2.63 -5.72
C LYS A 542 19.42 -1.49 -4.79
N ALA A 543 20.57 -1.58 -4.14
CA ALA A 543 21.07 -0.50 -3.29
C ALA A 543 21.15 0.82 -4.09
N VAL A 544 20.69 1.92 -3.49
CA VAL A 544 20.80 3.27 -4.07
C VAL A 544 22.27 3.66 -4.25
N ASP A 545 23.13 3.17 -3.36
CA ASP A 545 24.58 3.37 -3.36
C ASP A 545 25.22 2.05 -2.91
N THR A 546 25.98 1.39 -3.80
CA THR A 546 26.52 0.05 -3.53
C THR A 546 27.55 0.04 -2.41
N GLU A 547 28.25 1.15 -2.18
CA GLU A 547 29.19 1.32 -1.08
C GLU A 547 28.48 1.65 0.25
N ARG A 548 27.20 2.03 0.18
CA ARG A 548 26.36 2.39 1.34
C ARG A 548 24.96 1.77 1.21
N PRO A 549 24.83 0.44 1.25
CA PRO A 549 23.56 -0.26 1.04
C PRO A 549 22.47 0.09 2.07
N TYR A 550 22.87 0.58 3.24
CA TYR A 550 21.97 1.07 4.29
C TYR A 550 21.23 2.37 3.91
N LEU A 551 21.58 3.04 2.80
CA LEU A 551 20.80 4.17 2.26
C LEU A 551 19.46 3.73 1.65
N GLY A 552 19.19 2.43 1.61
CA GLY A 552 17.97 1.86 1.07
C GLY A 552 18.11 1.43 -0.39
N SER A 553 16.97 1.00 -0.94
CA SER A 553 16.89 0.37 -2.26
C SER A 553 16.10 1.23 -3.26
N ARG A 554 16.32 0.97 -4.55
CA ARG A 554 15.35 1.23 -5.62
C ARG A 554 14.74 -0.09 -6.03
N PHE A 555 13.42 -0.14 -6.14
CA PHE A 555 12.67 -1.36 -6.37
C PHE A 555 12.18 -1.46 -7.81
N ALA A 556 12.23 -2.68 -8.33
CA ALA A 556 11.50 -3.16 -9.49
C ALA A 556 10.44 -4.17 -9.03
N ILE A 557 9.37 -4.33 -9.80
CA ILE A 557 8.40 -5.40 -9.61
C ILE A 557 8.85 -6.63 -10.39
N ALA A 558 8.75 -7.80 -9.78
CA ALA A 558 8.99 -9.08 -10.43
C ALA A 558 7.85 -10.07 -10.16
N ASP A 559 7.72 -11.07 -11.02
CA ASP A 559 6.88 -12.23 -10.75
C ASP A 559 7.62 -13.32 -9.95
N LEU A 560 6.91 -14.38 -9.55
CA LEU A 560 7.50 -15.52 -8.84
C LEU A 560 8.40 -16.41 -9.72
N ASN A 561 8.51 -16.16 -11.03
CA ASN A 561 9.44 -16.83 -11.93
C ASN A 561 10.74 -16.02 -12.12
N GLY A 562 10.87 -14.90 -11.43
CA GLY A 562 12.04 -14.03 -11.48
C GLY A 562 12.05 -13.08 -12.68
N GLN A 563 10.96 -13.01 -13.44
CA GLN A 563 10.85 -12.03 -14.52
C GLN A 563 10.62 -10.65 -13.93
N LEU A 564 11.54 -9.71 -14.20
CA LEU A 564 11.32 -8.30 -13.91
C LEU A 564 10.21 -7.76 -14.83
N LEU A 565 9.17 -7.21 -14.21
CA LEU A 565 8.04 -6.57 -14.88
C LEU A 565 8.26 -5.06 -15.06
N THR A 566 9.14 -4.46 -14.24
CA THR A 566 9.50 -3.05 -14.33
C THR A 566 11.00 -2.83 -14.18
N ASP A 567 11.46 -1.62 -14.53
CA ASP A 567 12.77 -1.12 -14.12
C ASP A 567 12.81 -0.76 -12.61
N PHE A 568 14.02 -0.55 -12.07
CA PHE A 568 14.28 -0.15 -10.68
C PHE A 568 14.00 1.34 -10.44
N ARG A 569 12.72 1.73 -10.48
CA ARG A 569 12.30 3.13 -10.40
C ARG A 569 11.61 3.51 -9.09
N TYR A 570 11.07 2.54 -8.37
CA TYR A 570 10.26 2.82 -7.18
C TYR A 570 11.13 3.02 -5.95
N ALA A 571 10.80 4.03 -5.15
CA ALA A 571 11.41 4.28 -3.85
C ALA A 571 10.88 3.31 -2.80
N ASP A 572 9.57 3.04 -2.86
CA ASP A 572 8.89 2.07 -2.02
C ASP A 572 7.69 1.47 -2.78
N VAL A 573 7.32 0.26 -2.37
CA VAL A 573 6.27 -0.57 -2.95
C VAL A 573 5.53 -1.26 -1.79
N GLY A 574 4.23 -1.04 -1.70
CA GLY A 574 3.34 -1.73 -0.77
C GLY A 574 2.85 -3.07 -1.31
N ASP A 575 2.21 -3.86 -0.45
CA ASP A 575 1.65 -5.16 -0.81
C ASP A 575 0.50 -5.01 -1.82
N PHE A 576 0.34 -6.01 -2.69
CA PHE A 576 -0.82 -6.15 -3.54
C PHE A 576 -2.04 -6.56 -2.72
N LYS A 577 -3.13 -5.82 -2.90
CA LYS A 577 -4.46 -6.11 -2.35
C LYS A 577 -5.48 -5.91 -3.46
N GLN A 578 -6.19 -6.97 -3.82
CA GLN A 578 -7.21 -6.94 -4.87
C GLN A 578 -6.66 -6.41 -6.20
N GLY A 579 -5.45 -6.86 -6.57
CA GLY A 579 -4.80 -6.49 -7.83
C GLY A 579 -4.11 -5.13 -7.84
N LEU A 580 -4.11 -4.37 -6.73
CA LEU A 580 -3.51 -3.05 -6.62
C LEU A 580 -2.40 -3.00 -5.58
N ALA A 581 -1.29 -2.34 -5.90
CA ALA A 581 -0.24 -2.01 -4.94
C ALA A 581 0.08 -0.51 -5.00
N SER A 582 0.25 0.13 -3.85
CA SER A 582 0.72 1.52 -3.79
C SER A 582 2.23 1.57 -4.04
N VAL A 583 2.70 2.47 -4.88
CA VAL A 583 4.12 2.78 -5.09
C VAL A 583 4.37 4.27 -5.00
N ASN A 584 5.62 4.66 -4.75
CA ASN A 584 6.07 6.02 -5.00
C ASN A 584 7.46 6.05 -5.67
N ASP A 585 7.72 7.10 -6.44
CA ASP A 585 8.95 7.31 -7.21
C ASP A 585 9.78 8.51 -6.71
N HIS A 586 9.49 8.99 -5.48
CA HIS A 586 9.92 10.26 -4.85
C HIS A 586 9.19 11.52 -5.31
N GLU A 587 8.60 11.53 -6.51
CA GLU A 587 7.89 12.69 -7.05
C GLU A 587 6.37 12.56 -6.84
N GLN A 588 5.86 11.34 -6.95
CA GLN A 588 4.45 11.02 -6.88
C GLN A 588 4.22 9.62 -6.27
N THR A 589 3.06 9.46 -5.65
CA THR A 589 2.51 8.19 -5.16
C THR A 589 1.29 7.82 -5.99
N PHE A 590 1.21 6.57 -6.44
CA PHE A 590 0.12 6.06 -7.27
C PHE A 590 -0.06 4.54 -7.09
N PHE A 591 -1.18 4.00 -7.55
CA PHE A 591 -1.38 2.55 -7.60
C PHE A 591 -0.78 1.96 -8.87
N ILE A 592 -0.21 0.77 -8.77
CA ILE A 592 0.12 -0.10 -9.91
C ILE A 592 -0.79 -1.33 -9.90
N ASP A 593 -1.05 -1.88 -11.08
CA ASP A 593 -1.67 -3.19 -11.24
C ASP A 593 -0.64 -4.31 -11.12
N THR A 594 -1.10 -5.56 -11.18
CA THR A 594 -0.20 -6.73 -11.08
C THR A 594 0.79 -6.83 -12.25
N SER A 595 0.64 -6.11 -13.36
CA SER A 595 1.71 -6.03 -14.37
C SER A 595 2.86 -5.11 -13.94
N GLY A 596 2.71 -4.37 -12.84
CA GLY A 596 3.66 -3.36 -12.37
C GLY A 596 3.51 -2.00 -13.04
N MET A 597 2.51 -1.84 -13.91
CA MET A 597 2.18 -0.60 -14.61
C MET A 597 1.20 0.23 -13.79
N PRO A 598 1.16 1.57 -13.96
CA PRO A 598 0.17 2.41 -13.29
C PRO A 598 -1.25 1.87 -13.48
N ALA A 599 -1.94 1.61 -12.38
CA ALA A 599 -3.26 1.02 -12.37
C ALA A 599 -4.22 1.97 -13.09
N PRO A 600 -4.88 1.52 -14.18
CA PRO A 600 -5.82 2.36 -14.89
C PRO A 600 -6.90 2.86 -13.93
N GLY A 601 -7.14 4.17 -13.93
CA GLY A 601 -8.27 4.75 -13.23
C GLY A 601 -8.08 5.16 -11.79
N TYR A 602 -6.84 5.20 -11.38
CA TYR A 602 -6.44 5.69 -10.08
C TYR A 602 -5.56 6.92 -10.27
N PRO A 603 -5.59 7.86 -9.31
CA PRO A 603 -4.86 9.11 -9.43
C PRO A 603 -3.38 8.93 -9.12
N HIS A 604 -2.60 9.89 -9.62
CA HIS A 604 -1.25 10.15 -9.13
C HIS A 604 -1.32 11.31 -8.14
N VAL A 605 -0.75 11.12 -6.95
CA VAL A 605 -0.70 12.12 -5.89
C VAL A 605 0.73 12.63 -5.76
N ILE A 606 0.95 13.93 -5.94
CA ILE A 606 2.29 14.51 -5.87
C ILE A 606 2.86 14.40 -4.45
N GLY A 607 4.08 13.87 -4.34
CA GLY A 607 4.81 13.62 -3.11
C GLY A 607 5.18 12.15 -2.93
N SER A 608 5.78 11.84 -1.78
CA SER A 608 6.19 10.48 -1.42
C SER A 608 5.33 9.97 -0.28
N GLY A 609 4.89 8.72 -0.33
CA GLY A 609 4.01 8.16 0.70
C GLY A 609 3.27 6.91 0.23
N THR A 610 2.08 6.70 0.79
CA THR A 610 1.27 5.51 0.54
C THR A 610 -0.18 5.86 0.18
N LEU A 611 -0.78 5.02 -0.65
CA LEU A 611 -2.22 5.00 -0.94
C LEU A 611 -2.83 3.70 -0.43
N ALA A 612 -4.06 3.78 0.07
CA ALA A 612 -4.89 2.62 0.39
C ALA A 612 -6.32 2.86 -0.12
N LEU A 613 -6.91 1.84 -0.73
CA LEU A 613 -8.26 1.89 -1.28
C LEU A 613 -9.23 1.24 -0.29
N TYR A 614 -10.28 1.97 0.07
CA TYR A 614 -11.35 1.53 0.97
C TYR A 614 -12.70 1.91 0.34
N ASN A 615 -13.45 0.92 -0.17
CA ASN A 615 -14.77 1.09 -0.81
C ASN A 615 -14.89 2.34 -1.70
N GLY A 616 -13.97 2.47 -2.67
CA GLY A 616 -13.98 3.58 -3.63
C GLY A 616 -13.31 4.88 -3.15
N LEU A 617 -13.00 5.02 -1.87
CA LEU A 617 -12.24 6.13 -1.31
C LEU A 617 -10.76 5.76 -1.21
N ILE A 618 -9.89 6.66 -1.67
CA ILE A 618 -8.44 6.48 -1.64
C ILE A 618 -7.90 7.31 -0.48
N GLN A 619 -7.48 6.62 0.58
CA GLN A 619 -6.69 7.25 1.64
C GLN A 619 -5.29 7.50 1.09
N ALA A 620 -4.84 8.75 1.14
CA ALA A 620 -3.51 9.18 0.71
C ALA A 620 -2.76 9.76 1.92
N ASN A 621 -1.72 9.05 2.36
CA ASN A 621 -0.75 9.51 3.33
C ASN A 621 0.51 9.91 2.59
N VAL A 622 0.52 11.13 2.05
CA VAL A 622 1.58 11.62 1.16
C VAL A 622 2.25 12.84 1.78
N ASP A 623 3.58 12.81 1.83
CA ASP A 623 4.42 13.80 2.51
C ASP A 623 3.93 14.08 3.94
N GLN A 624 3.60 13.03 4.70
CA GLN A 624 3.11 13.12 6.09
C GLN A 624 1.82 13.93 6.26
N ARG A 625 0.99 14.02 5.22
CA ARG A 625 -0.35 14.60 5.30
C ARG A 625 -1.40 13.61 4.85
N LEU A 626 -2.42 13.46 5.67
CA LEU A 626 -3.58 12.62 5.41
C LEU A 626 -4.58 13.37 4.53
N SER A 627 -5.03 12.71 3.48
CA SER A 627 -6.17 13.13 2.66
C SER A 627 -6.95 11.93 2.17
N TYR A 628 -8.19 12.17 1.76
CA TYR A 628 -9.04 11.19 1.10
C TYR A 628 -9.42 11.73 -0.26
N LEU A 629 -9.20 10.92 -1.29
CA LEU A 629 -9.47 11.22 -2.68
C LEU A 629 -10.51 10.25 -3.21
N ASP A 630 -11.28 10.68 -4.19
CA ASP A 630 -11.95 9.72 -5.05
C ASP A 630 -10.99 9.16 -6.10
N ARG A 631 -11.46 8.18 -6.89
CA ARG A 631 -10.68 7.55 -7.95
C ARG A 631 -10.18 8.49 -9.05
N PHE A 632 -10.77 9.68 -9.19
CA PHE A 632 -10.31 10.70 -10.16
C PHE A 632 -9.26 11.65 -9.56
N GLY A 633 -8.88 11.43 -8.30
CA GLY A 633 -7.96 12.30 -7.56
C GLY A 633 -8.60 13.57 -7.04
N ARG A 634 -9.94 13.68 -7.03
CA ARG A 634 -10.60 14.82 -6.40
C ARG A 634 -10.51 14.65 -4.88
N VAL A 635 -10.09 15.69 -4.19
CA VAL A 635 -10.03 15.72 -2.73
C VAL A 635 -11.46 15.68 -2.19
N VAL A 636 -11.81 14.58 -1.53
CA VAL A 636 -13.04 14.41 -0.75
C VAL A 636 -12.86 15.05 0.62
N TRP A 637 -11.70 14.84 1.24
CA TRP A 637 -11.32 15.46 2.50
C TRP A 637 -9.80 15.59 2.61
N ARG A 638 -9.31 16.58 3.36
CA ARG A 638 -7.90 16.71 3.73
C ARG A 638 -7.76 17.33 5.11
N GLN A 639 -6.67 17.01 5.81
CA GLN A 639 -6.31 17.68 7.05
C GLN A 639 -6.23 19.20 6.83
N ASN A 640 -6.74 19.98 7.77
CA ASN A 640 -6.75 21.43 7.65
C ASN A 640 -5.33 22.02 7.72
N THR A 641 -5.04 22.94 6.80
CA THR A 641 -3.79 23.72 6.77
C THR A 641 -3.96 25.10 7.40
N VAL A 642 -5.14 25.42 7.92
CA VAL A 642 -5.45 26.68 8.60
C VAL A 642 -6.01 26.35 9.97
N ILE A 643 -5.37 26.88 11.01
CA ILE A 643 -5.78 26.77 12.40
C ILE A 643 -6.36 28.14 12.80
N PRO A 644 -7.70 28.27 12.87
CA PRO A 644 -8.31 29.51 13.33
C PRO A 644 -8.00 29.75 14.82
N LEU A 645 -7.66 31.00 15.16
CA LEU A 645 -7.54 31.46 16.55
C LEU A 645 -8.77 32.32 16.89
N ARG A 646 -8.59 33.39 17.68
CA ARG A 646 -9.59 34.46 17.83
C ARG A 646 -9.47 35.42 16.65
N GLU A 647 -10.57 35.68 15.95
CA GLU A 647 -10.63 36.67 14.86
C GLU A 647 -9.96 37.99 15.26
N PRO A 648 -9.09 38.57 14.41
CA PRO A 648 -8.79 38.18 13.03
C PRO A 648 -7.66 37.12 12.86
N TYR A 649 -7.13 36.57 13.96
CA TYR A 649 -5.90 35.80 13.92
C TYR A 649 -6.09 34.35 13.45
N ARG A 650 -5.12 33.84 12.70
CA ARG A 650 -5.01 32.43 12.31
C ARG A 650 -3.56 32.02 12.08
N VAL A 651 -3.29 30.72 12.16
CA VAL A 651 -2.02 30.11 11.78
C VAL A 651 -2.23 29.30 10.51
N VAL A 652 -1.45 29.59 9.48
CA VAL A 652 -1.46 28.92 8.18
C VAL A 652 -0.23 28.03 8.08
N GLU A 653 -0.41 26.80 7.64
CA GLU A 653 0.68 25.88 7.34
C GLU A 653 1.24 26.14 5.95
N GLU A 654 2.56 26.22 5.88
CA GLU A 654 3.34 26.30 4.64
C GLU A 654 4.23 25.06 4.49
N LYS A 655 4.36 24.55 3.27
CA LYS A 655 5.19 23.37 2.95
C LYS A 655 6.47 23.79 2.24
N TYR A 656 7.60 23.22 2.67
CA TYR A 656 8.89 23.35 2.01
C TYR A 656 9.54 21.98 1.82
N LYS A 657 9.65 21.52 0.57
CA LYS A 657 10.25 20.24 0.18
C LYS A 657 11.16 20.44 -1.04
N PRO A 658 12.41 20.90 -0.86
CA PRO A 658 13.31 21.20 -1.97
C PRO A 658 13.83 19.95 -2.68
N ASN A 659 13.87 18.81 -2.00
CA ASN A 659 14.24 17.51 -2.56
C ASN A 659 13.64 16.37 -1.70
N ARG A 660 14.00 15.12 -1.99
CA ARG A 660 13.47 13.94 -1.29
C ARG A 660 13.90 13.80 0.17
N ASP A 661 15.03 14.40 0.56
CA ASP A 661 15.66 14.19 1.87
C ASP A 661 15.28 15.32 2.85
N TYR A 662 14.48 16.30 2.44
CA TYR A 662 14.13 17.47 3.25
C TYR A 662 12.66 17.84 3.12
N LEU A 663 11.91 17.79 4.21
CA LEU A 663 10.48 18.13 4.27
C LEU A 663 10.17 18.94 5.53
N VAL A 664 9.69 20.17 5.37
CA VAL A 664 9.33 21.03 6.52
C VAL A 664 7.95 21.62 6.30
N TYR A 665 7.05 21.39 7.26
CA TYR A 665 5.84 22.16 7.44
C TYR A 665 6.08 23.22 8.50
N TYR A 666 5.82 24.49 8.19
CA TYR A 666 6.11 25.61 9.08
C TYR A 666 4.93 26.59 9.18
N PRO A 667 4.78 27.29 10.32
CA PRO A 667 3.66 28.18 10.54
C PRO A 667 3.89 29.57 9.94
N ARG A 668 2.81 30.16 9.42
CA ARG A 668 2.67 31.58 9.10
C ARG A 668 1.48 32.14 9.87
N VAL A 669 1.72 33.17 10.68
CA VAL A 669 0.68 33.92 11.40
C VAL A 669 0.06 34.95 10.45
N GLU A 670 -1.27 35.07 10.49
CA GLU A 670 -2.03 36.08 9.77
C GLU A 670 -3.04 36.79 10.69
N GLY A 671 -3.35 38.04 10.37
CA GLY A 671 -4.37 38.84 11.04
C GLY A 671 -3.81 39.91 11.98
N MET A 672 -2.50 40.09 12.04
CA MET A 672 -1.89 41.13 12.86
C MET A 672 -2.17 42.52 12.27
N ARG A 673 -2.38 43.50 13.15
CA ARG A 673 -2.72 44.87 12.73
C ARG A 673 -1.55 45.58 12.04
N ASP A 674 -0.32 45.31 12.49
CA ASP A 674 0.91 45.83 11.90
C ASP A 674 1.50 44.80 10.94
N ALA A 675 1.46 45.11 9.64
CA ALA A 675 1.97 44.24 8.58
C ALA A 675 3.50 44.08 8.60
N GLU A 676 4.25 45.04 9.14
CA GLU A 676 5.70 44.89 9.31
C GLU A 676 6.01 43.95 10.48
N ALA A 677 5.29 44.07 11.58
CA ALA A 677 5.40 43.14 12.71
C ALA A 677 5.03 41.71 12.28
N GLU A 678 3.93 41.54 11.54
CA GLU A 678 3.51 40.24 10.97
C GLU A 678 4.61 39.61 10.11
N ARG A 679 5.19 40.40 9.20
CA ARG A 679 6.28 39.95 8.34
C ARG A 679 7.49 39.50 9.16
N LYS A 680 7.91 40.28 10.17
CA LYS A 680 9.04 39.93 11.04
C LYS A 680 8.79 38.64 11.82
N VAL A 681 7.58 38.46 12.36
CA VAL A 681 7.17 37.23 13.04
C VAL A 681 7.29 36.04 12.10
N ASN A 682 6.74 36.17 10.89
CA ASN A 682 6.74 35.08 9.90
C ASN A 682 8.14 34.74 9.35
N ASP A 683 9.00 35.75 9.15
CA ASP A 683 10.39 35.54 8.76
C ASP A 683 11.16 34.77 9.85
N GLU A 684 10.95 35.11 11.13
CA GLU A 684 11.59 34.42 12.24
C GLU A 684 11.01 33.00 12.43
N LEU A 685 9.70 32.80 12.29
CA LEU A 685 9.08 31.46 12.32
C LEU A 685 9.66 30.55 11.25
N LYS A 686 9.78 31.04 10.01
CA LYS A 686 10.39 30.29 8.91
C LYS A 686 11.83 29.89 9.21
N LYS A 687 12.61 30.79 9.81
CA LYS A 687 14.00 30.54 10.23
C LYS A 687 14.08 29.52 11.36
N LEU A 688 13.24 29.65 12.39
CA LEU A 688 13.20 28.74 13.54
C LEU A 688 12.70 27.34 13.18
N SER A 689 11.81 27.22 12.21
CA SER A 689 11.42 25.94 11.60
C SER A 689 12.50 25.30 10.72
N LEU A 690 13.70 25.88 10.67
CA LEU A 690 14.84 25.40 9.89
C LEU A 690 14.56 25.30 8.39
N VAL A 691 13.77 26.20 7.80
CA VAL A 691 13.62 26.26 6.35
C VAL A 691 14.91 26.75 5.69
N LYS A 692 15.75 25.82 5.23
CA LYS A 692 17.07 26.09 4.64
C LYS A 692 17.03 26.00 3.11
N PRO A 693 17.58 26.98 2.36
CA PRO A 693 17.69 26.87 0.91
C PRO A 693 18.61 25.71 0.53
N ILE A 694 18.06 24.70 -0.16
CA ILE A 694 18.79 23.51 -0.62
C ILE A 694 18.54 23.37 -2.13
N PRO A 695 19.58 23.34 -2.98
CA PRO A 695 19.40 23.05 -4.40
C PRO A 695 18.80 21.65 -4.60
N GLU A 696 17.83 21.53 -5.50
CA GLU A 696 17.03 20.31 -5.74
C GLU A 696 17.89 19.05 -5.95
N ASN A 697 19.00 19.17 -6.67
CA ASN A 697 19.90 18.04 -7.01
C ASN A 697 20.99 17.78 -5.96
N THR A 698 20.93 18.41 -4.79
CA THR A 698 21.92 18.19 -3.73
C THR A 698 21.70 16.83 -3.08
N LYS A 699 22.73 15.97 -3.09
CA LYS A 699 22.76 14.73 -2.31
C LYS A 699 23.13 15.07 -0.87
N LEU A 700 22.19 14.92 0.05
CA LEU A 700 22.45 15.05 1.48
C LEU A 700 22.97 13.72 2.05
N ASP A 701 23.68 13.80 3.17
CA ASP A 701 24.11 12.68 4.01
C ASP A 701 23.19 12.47 5.22
N TYR A 702 22.07 13.19 5.26
CA TYR A 702 21.01 13.09 6.24
C TYR A 702 19.65 13.34 5.59
N SER A 703 18.59 12.96 6.29
CA SER A 703 17.24 13.47 6.04
C SER A 703 16.77 14.36 7.17
N TYR A 704 15.93 15.35 6.85
CA TYR A 704 15.30 16.22 7.86
C TYR A 704 13.81 16.31 7.59
N THR A 705 13.03 16.07 8.65
CA THR A 705 11.58 16.30 8.66
C THR A 705 11.26 17.33 9.74
N GLY A 706 10.33 18.25 9.48
CA GLY A 706 9.92 19.27 10.43
C GLY A 706 8.42 19.54 10.35
N ASP A 707 7.81 19.82 11.49
CA ASP A 707 6.39 20.17 11.62
C ASP A 707 6.19 21.19 12.75
N PHE A 708 4.96 21.61 12.97
CA PHE A 708 4.60 22.51 14.06
C PHE A 708 3.23 22.18 14.67
N SER A 709 2.98 22.71 15.85
CA SER A 709 1.67 22.66 16.51
C SER A 709 1.41 23.93 17.31
N VAL A 710 0.15 24.35 17.36
CA VAL A 710 -0.30 25.35 18.35
C VAL A 710 -0.51 24.61 19.67
N THR A 711 0.26 24.98 20.69
CA THR A 711 0.22 24.33 22.01
C THR A 711 -0.49 25.15 23.06
N PHE A 712 -0.54 26.47 22.88
CA PHE A 712 -1.28 27.37 23.75
C PHE A 712 -1.68 28.64 23.01
N PHE A 713 -2.93 29.05 23.16
CA PHE A 713 -3.40 30.37 22.71
C PHE A 713 -4.38 30.93 23.73
N GLN A 714 -3.99 32.03 24.38
CA GLN A 714 -4.82 32.71 25.37
C GLN A 714 -4.64 34.22 25.26
N LYS A 715 -5.78 34.93 25.19
CA LYS A 715 -5.86 36.37 25.01
C LYS A 715 -5.12 36.86 23.76
N ASP A 716 -3.86 37.26 23.89
CA ASP A 716 -3.02 37.78 22.81
C ASP A 716 -1.73 36.98 22.64
N LEU A 717 -1.44 36.01 23.53
CA LEU A 717 -0.26 35.14 23.44
C LEU A 717 -0.56 33.89 22.60
N LEU A 718 0.22 33.69 21.55
CA LEU A 718 0.31 32.46 20.79
C LEU A 718 1.60 31.72 21.11
N VAL A 719 1.51 30.45 21.49
CA VAL A 719 2.64 29.56 21.66
C VAL A 719 2.60 28.47 20.60
N LEU A 720 3.68 28.39 19.82
CA LEU A 720 3.87 27.36 18.80
C LEU A 720 5.03 26.47 19.20
N GLU A 721 4.83 25.15 19.14
CA GLU A 721 5.89 24.15 19.15
C GLU A 721 6.34 23.91 17.71
N LEU A 722 7.60 24.17 17.42
CA LEU A 722 8.28 23.83 16.17
C LEU A 722 9.14 22.60 16.44
N ASN A 723 8.85 21.51 15.77
CA ASN A 723 9.53 20.23 15.96
C ASN A 723 10.20 19.78 14.67
N GLY A 724 11.22 18.94 14.82
CA GLY A 724 11.86 18.31 13.67
C GLY A 724 12.69 17.11 14.06
N TYR A 725 13.15 16.38 13.07
CA TYR A 725 13.92 15.16 13.21
C TYR A 725 15.01 15.12 12.15
N ASN A 726 16.26 15.22 12.59
CA ASN A 726 17.43 15.12 11.75
C ASN A 726 18.00 13.71 11.82
N TYR A 727 17.97 12.96 10.71
CA TYR A 727 18.48 11.61 10.63
C TYR A 727 19.69 11.54 9.70
N PRO A 728 20.93 11.60 10.24
CA PRO A 728 22.13 11.23 9.48
C PRO A 728 22.03 9.79 9.01
N PHE A 729 22.24 9.55 7.72
CA PHE A 729 22.04 8.22 7.17
C PHE A 729 23.06 7.22 7.74
N GLY A 730 22.57 6.06 8.17
CA GLY A 730 23.38 5.02 8.82
C GLY A 730 23.59 5.23 10.33
N ALA A 731 23.06 6.31 10.91
CA ALA A 731 23.02 6.47 12.36
C ALA A 731 22.00 5.49 13.00
N ALA A 732 22.26 5.09 14.25
CA ALA A 732 21.34 4.23 15.01
C ALA A 732 19.97 4.89 15.21
N HIS A 733 19.94 6.21 15.38
CA HIS A 733 18.74 7.04 15.39
C HIS A 733 19.11 8.47 14.98
N GLY A 734 18.10 9.24 14.59
CA GLY A 734 18.22 10.69 14.38
C GLY A 734 18.14 11.46 15.69
N MET A 735 18.28 12.78 15.60
CA MET A 735 18.16 13.71 16.71
C MET A 735 16.92 14.58 16.51
N PRO A 736 15.95 14.56 17.44
CA PRO A 736 14.82 15.45 17.38
C PRO A 736 15.23 16.86 17.81
N THR A 737 14.56 17.86 17.27
CA THR A 737 14.66 19.27 17.67
C THR A 737 13.30 19.75 18.14
N LYS A 738 13.25 20.55 19.21
CA LYS A 738 12.02 21.16 19.72
C LYS A 738 12.27 22.60 20.13
N ILE A 739 11.49 23.52 19.59
CA ILE A 739 11.56 24.96 19.87
C ILE A 739 10.16 25.48 20.15
N TYR A 740 9.95 26.19 21.26
CA TYR A 740 8.72 26.93 21.50
C TYR A 740 8.91 28.41 21.23
N THR A 741 7.95 29.01 20.52
CA THR A 741 7.88 30.45 20.29
C THR A 741 6.73 31.05 21.10
N HIS A 742 6.90 32.27 21.61
CA HIS A 742 5.92 32.95 22.49
C HIS A 742 5.59 34.32 21.91
N ILE A 743 4.55 34.41 21.11
CA ILE A 743 4.28 35.56 20.24
C ILE A 743 3.10 36.36 20.78
N ASN A 744 3.29 37.64 21.05
CA ASN A 744 2.18 38.57 21.24
C ASN A 744 1.62 38.98 19.88
N LEU A 745 0.41 38.53 19.56
CA LEU A 745 -0.22 38.79 18.25
C LEU A 745 -0.61 40.26 18.04
N THR A 746 -0.64 41.07 19.10
CA THR A 746 -1.00 42.49 18.99
C THR A 746 0.12 43.33 18.39
N ASP A 747 1.38 43.07 18.77
CA ASP A 747 2.54 43.88 18.40
C ASP A 747 3.70 43.08 17.79
N GLY A 748 3.60 41.74 17.75
CA GLY A 748 4.62 40.84 17.20
C GLY A 748 5.80 40.56 18.10
N THR A 749 5.77 41.00 19.37
CA THR A 749 6.85 40.72 20.33
C THR A 749 6.97 39.21 20.56
N MET A 750 8.18 38.68 20.38
CA MET A 750 8.52 37.31 20.78
C MET A 750 9.20 37.30 22.14
N TYR A 751 8.60 36.65 23.13
CA TYR A 751 9.10 36.62 24.50
C TYR A 751 10.14 35.50 24.72
N THR A 752 11.13 35.83 25.53
CA THR A 752 12.12 34.91 26.09
C THR A 752 11.78 34.57 27.54
N LEU A 753 12.46 33.58 28.12
CA LEU A 753 12.24 33.18 29.52
C LEU A 753 12.44 34.34 30.49
N GLN A 754 13.42 35.21 30.23
CA GLN A 754 13.73 36.35 31.08
C GLN A 754 12.56 37.35 31.17
N ASP A 755 11.78 37.51 30.10
CA ASP A 755 10.71 38.51 30.01
C ASP A 755 9.53 38.23 30.95
N LEU A 756 9.45 37.01 31.50
CA LEU A 756 8.43 36.60 32.47
C LEU A 756 8.70 37.16 33.87
N PHE A 757 9.96 37.52 34.17
CA PHE A 757 10.41 37.81 35.52
C PHE A 757 10.75 39.28 35.75
N LYS A 758 10.68 39.71 37.02
CA LYS A 758 11.04 41.09 37.41
C LYS A 758 12.50 41.40 37.03
N PRO A 759 12.80 42.62 36.55
CA PRO A 759 14.19 43.04 36.31
C PRO A 759 15.07 42.83 37.55
N GLY A 760 16.22 42.18 37.38
CA GLY A 760 17.16 41.89 38.47
C GLY A 760 16.76 40.72 39.38
N SER A 761 15.65 40.03 39.13
CA SER A 761 15.29 38.81 39.87
C SER A 761 16.29 37.68 39.62
N ASN A 762 16.54 36.86 40.64
CA ASN A 762 17.43 35.71 40.56
C ASN A 762 16.71 34.44 40.06
N TYR A 763 15.86 34.57 39.04
CA TYR A 763 14.99 33.49 38.59
C TYR A 763 15.76 32.23 38.20
N VAL A 764 16.96 32.36 37.60
CA VAL A 764 17.80 31.22 37.21
C VAL A 764 18.13 30.34 38.42
N ALA A 765 18.56 30.94 39.54
CA ALA A 765 18.92 30.17 40.73
C ALA A 765 17.69 29.54 41.40
N GLU A 766 16.59 30.29 41.50
CA GLU A 766 15.34 29.81 42.13
C GLU A 766 14.70 28.66 41.34
N LEU A 767 14.53 28.82 40.03
CA LEU A 767 14.03 27.77 39.15
C LEU A 767 14.99 26.56 39.14
N SER A 768 16.31 26.81 39.19
CA SER A 768 17.29 25.73 39.28
C SER A 768 17.10 24.88 40.53
N ALA A 769 16.82 25.53 41.66
CA ALA A 769 16.57 24.87 42.93
C ALA A 769 15.23 24.10 42.93
N ILE A 770 14.19 24.61 42.27
CA ILE A 770 12.91 23.90 42.10
C ILE A 770 13.11 22.61 41.30
N VAL A 771 13.71 22.69 40.12
CA VAL A 771 13.98 21.52 39.26
C VAL A 771 14.89 20.52 39.97
N GLY A 772 15.94 20.99 40.67
CA GLY A 772 16.83 20.13 41.44
C GLY A 772 16.12 19.37 42.57
N ARG A 773 15.14 20.00 43.23
CA ARG A 773 14.27 19.33 44.20
C ARG A 773 13.36 18.31 43.54
N GLN A 774 12.74 18.64 42.40
CA GLN A 774 11.90 17.69 41.65
C GLN A 774 12.69 16.44 41.25
N ILE A 775 13.89 16.60 40.67
CA ILE A 775 14.76 15.46 40.30
C ILE A 775 15.11 14.59 41.51
N LYS A 776 15.35 15.21 42.67
CA LYS A 776 15.77 14.51 43.88
C LYS A 776 14.61 13.80 44.60
N ASP A 777 13.47 14.46 44.69
CA ASP A 777 12.40 14.09 45.61
C ASP A 777 11.21 13.42 44.91
N ASP A 778 11.07 13.56 43.59
CA ASP A 778 9.95 13.00 42.81
C ASP A 778 10.40 11.78 41.98
N PRO A 779 9.91 10.56 42.31
CA PRO A 779 10.29 9.32 41.63
C PRO A 779 10.05 9.30 40.13
N GLN A 780 9.16 10.16 39.60
CA GLN A 780 8.93 10.21 38.15
C GLN A 780 10.19 10.59 37.37
N TYR A 781 11.14 11.30 38.00
CA TYR A 781 12.39 11.75 37.36
C TYR A 781 13.59 10.85 37.64
N ASN A 782 13.39 9.64 38.16
CA ASN A 782 14.47 8.67 38.44
C ASN A 782 15.30 8.26 37.20
N TYR A 783 14.83 8.58 35.98
CA TYR A 783 15.56 8.35 34.74
C TYR A 783 16.64 9.41 34.46
N VAL A 784 16.65 10.52 35.20
CA VAL A 784 17.68 11.57 35.07
C VAL A 784 19.01 11.02 35.58
N PHE A 785 20.09 11.28 34.84
CA PHE A 785 21.41 10.79 35.20
C PHE A 785 21.89 11.40 36.53
N PRO A 786 22.37 10.59 37.49
CA PRO A 786 22.94 11.08 38.73
C PRO A 786 24.02 12.14 38.47
N ASP A 787 23.99 13.22 39.26
CA ASP A 787 24.97 14.33 39.25
C ASP A 787 25.11 15.12 37.93
N THR A 788 24.26 14.90 36.92
CA THR A 788 24.36 15.62 35.63
C THR A 788 23.68 16.99 35.64
N TYR A 789 22.60 17.15 36.41
CA TYR A 789 21.89 18.41 36.51
C TYR A 789 22.71 19.46 37.29
N LYS A 790 23.08 20.56 36.62
CA LYS A 790 23.89 21.67 37.19
C LYS A 790 23.12 22.98 37.38
N GLY A 791 21.80 22.96 37.20
CA GLY A 791 20.96 24.16 37.12
C GLY A 791 20.53 24.46 35.69
N ILE A 792 19.55 25.37 35.56
CA ILE A 792 19.05 25.83 34.27
C ILE A 792 19.95 26.91 33.69
N ARG A 793 19.90 27.09 32.37
CA ARG A 793 20.54 28.23 31.69
C ARG A 793 19.64 29.46 31.73
N LYS A 794 20.21 30.65 31.46
CA LYS A 794 19.44 31.90 31.39
C LYS A 794 18.39 31.85 30.26
N ASP A 795 18.75 31.22 29.16
CA ASP A 795 17.97 30.96 27.95
C ASP A 795 17.44 29.51 27.92
N GLN A 796 17.17 28.90 29.08
CA GLN A 796 16.63 27.55 29.14
C GLN A 796 15.36 27.44 28.28
N PRO A 797 15.27 26.42 27.40
CA PRO A 797 14.06 26.15 26.64
C PRO A 797 12.86 25.94 27.56
N PHE A 798 11.73 26.54 27.19
CA PHE A 798 10.54 26.55 28.01
C PHE A 798 9.28 26.68 27.18
N PHE A 799 8.14 26.38 27.79
CA PHE A 799 6.83 26.82 27.33
C PHE A 799 5.94 27.19 28.52
N VAL A 800 4.82 27.84 28.24
CA VAL A 800 3.84 28.21 29.26
C VAL A 800 2.48 27.58 28.97
N THR A 801 1.76 27.31 30.04
CA THR A 801 0.33 27.00 30.04
C THR A 801 -0.39 28.07 30.86
N GLU A 802 -1.71 27.97 31.03
CA GLU A 802 -2.47 28.93 31.84
C GLU A 802 -1.94 29.04 33.28
N GLN A 803 -1.47 27.93 33.86
CA GLN A 803 -1.18 27.85 35.31
C GLN A 803 0.28 27.56 35.66
N ALA A 804 1.11 27.20 34.67
CA ALA A 804 2.48 26.78 34.93
C ALA A 804 3.47 27.18 33.84
N LEU A 805 4.72 27.36 34.28
CA LEU A 805 5.92 27.39 33.47
C LEU A 805 6.44 25.95 33.32
N HIS A 806 6.84 25.55 32.13
CA HIS A 806 7.46 24.26 31.86
C HIS A 806 8.85 24.47 31.31
N LEU A 807 9.86 23.92 31.98
CA LEU A 807 11.26 23.95 31.53
C LEU A 807 11.63 22.59 30.97
N TYR A 808 12.26 22.55 29.79
CA TYR A 808 12.67 21.28 29.20
C TYR A 808 14.15 21.27 28.82
N PHE A 809 14.69 20.06 28.71
CA PHE A 809 16.07 19.77 28.34
C PHE A 809 16.10 18.97 27.05
N ASP A 810 17.15 19.16 26.25
CA ASP A 810 17.33 18.41 25.01
C ASP A 810 17.70 16.95 25.33
N PRO A 811 17.42 16.00 24.41
CA PRO A 811 17.86 14.63 24.58
C PRO A 811 19.37 14.56 24.85
N TYR A 812 19.78 13.73 25.80
CA TYR A 812 21.15 13.59 26.32
C TYR A 812 21.69 14.71 27.23
N ASP A 813 21.00 15.84 27.41
CA ASP A 813 21.49 16.90 28.31
C ASP A 813 21.65 16.39 29.75
N ILE A 814 20.59 15.75 30.27
CA ILE A 814 20.52 15.27 31.67
C ILE A 814 19.93 13.85 31.79
N ALA A 815 19.50 13.24 30.68
CA ALA A 815 18.79 11.97 30.68
C ALA A 815 19.08 11.19 29.38
N PRO A 816 18.90 9.85 29.35
CA PRO A 816 19.09 9.07 28.13
C PRO A 816 18.08 9.48 27.04
N TYR A 817 18.41 9.23 25.77
CA TYR A 817 17.55 9.55 24.62
C TYR A 817 16.10 9.08 24.76
N VAL A 818 15.88 7.91 25.39
CA VAL A 818 14.54 7.31 25.57
C VAL A 818 13.62 8.18 26.42
N ALA A 819 14.18 9.06 27.26
CA ALA A 819 13.43 10.01 28.07
C ALA A 819 12.92 11.21 27.25
N GLY A 820 13.29 11.30 25.96
CA GLY A 820 12.88 12.38 25.07
C GLY A 820 13.42 13.73 25.53
N PHE A 821 12.51 14.67 25.77
CA PHE A 821 12.80 15.99 26.32
C PHE A 821 12.35 16.05 27.79
N PRO A 822 13.24 15.77 28.77
CA PRO A 822 12.89 15.88 30.19
C PRO A 822 12.27 17.24 30.47
N THR A 823 11.02 17.25 30.97
CA THR A 823 10.23 18.47 31.16
C THR A 823 9.80 18.57 32.62
N PHE A 824 9.99 19.76 33.20
CA PHE A 824 9.71 20.05 34.60
C PHE A 824 8.67 21.15 34.70
N THR A 825 7.54 20.81 35.30
CA THR A 825 6.42 21.75 35.49
C THR A 825 6.59 22.52 36.79
N ILE A 826 6.52 23.85 36.72
CA ILE A 826 6.62 24.77 37.84
C ILE A 826 5.33 25.62 37.87
N PRO A 827 4.40 25.33 38.80
CA PRO A 827 3.18 26.12 38.95
C PRO A 827 3.51 27.59 39.20
N PHE A 828 2.83 28.52 38.51
CA PHE A 828 3.08 29.95 38.69
C PHE A 828 2.85 30.40 40.14
N ALA A 829 1.96 29.72 40.88
CA ALA A 829 1.74 29.96 42.29
C ALA A 829 3.00 29.80 43.15
N GLU A 830 3.94 28.91 42.79
CA GLU A 830 5.20 28.69 43.52
C GLU A 830 6.23 29.82 43.27
N ILE A 831 6.14 30.48 42.12
CA ILE A 831 7.12 31.48 41.65
C ILE A 831 6.55 32.88 41.46
N MET A 832 5.33 33.13 41.96
CA MET A 832 4.60 34.38 41.75
C MET A 832 5.35 35.62 42.27
N ASN A 833 6.15 35.46 43.32
CA ASN A 833 7.02 36.50 43.86
C ASN A 833 8.10 36.96 42.87
N LEU A 834 8.52 36.10 41.92
CA LEU A 834 9.52 36.38 40.89
C LEU A 834 8.91 36.98 39.61
N ILE A 835 7.66 36.62 39.30
CA ILE A 835 6.97 36.99 38.06
C ILE A 835 6.72 38.51 38.00
N ALA A 836 7.01 39.11 36.84
CA ALA A 836 6.60 40.47 36.54
C ALA A 836 5.12 40.47 36.13
N VAL A 837 4.21 40.50 37.11
CA VAL A 837 2.75 40.47 36.87
C VAL A 837 2.25 41.67 36.07
N ASP A 838 2.92 42.82 36.18
CA ASP A 838 2.68 44.00 35.34
C ASP A 838 3.52 43.99 34.04
N GLY A 839 4.30 42.94 33.81
CA GLY A 839 5.12 42.75 32.61
C GLY A 839 4.28 42.48 31.36
N ALA A 840 4.84 42.77 30.19
CA ALA A 840 4.14 42.54 28.92
C ALA A 840 3.88 41.05 28.66
N PHE A 841 4.85 40.19 28.99
CA PHE A 841 4.70 38.75 28.79
C PHE A 841 3.55 38.18 29.65
N TRP A 842 3.55 38.38 30.97
CA TRP A 842 2.46 37.93 31.84
C TRP A 842 1.09 38.46 31.39
N ARG A 843 1.00 39.76 31.09
CA ARG A 843 -0.26 40.39 30.65
C ARG A 843 -0.77 39.92 29.29
N SER A 844 0.06 39.25 28.49
CA SER A 844 -0.35 38.76 27.16
C SER A 844 -1.28 37.55 27.25
N PHE A 845 -1.29 36.81 28.37
CA PHE A 845 -2.14 35.64 28.59
C PHE A 845 -2.90 35.65 29.92
N HIS A 846 -2.47 36.46 30.89
CA HIS A 846 -3.24 36.75 32.10
C HIS A 846 -3.81 38.18 32.07
N GLY A 847 -5.04 38.35 32.54
CA GLY A 847 -5.65 39.68 32.63
C GLY A 847 -7.16 39.64 32.83
#